data_AF-A0A060SPG6-F1
#
_entry.id   AF-A0A060SPG6-F1
#
_cell.length_a   1.000
_cell.length_b   1.000
_cell.length_c   1.000
_cell.angle_alpha   90.00
_cell.angle_beta   90.00
_cell.angle_gamma   90.00
#
_symmetry.space_group_name_H-M   'P 1'
#
loop_
_entity.id
_entity.type
_entity.pdbx_description
1 polymer ?
#
loop_
_entity_poly.entity_id
_entity_poly.type
_entity_poly.pdbx_seq_one_letter_code
_entity_poly.pdbx_strand_id
1 'polypeptide(L)'
;MAYRRKRDKSEDKKARKAEKRRAMEEEEARRVAELSIYSATDNPFHDVNLDQQFRWHKKTEKEKKQGLTLEEAQRRDAIRRQEAKEELDRLNKRRAEREAEQRLREEEEIRMHRLTESAQMADWLAKEEEFQLEQERNRAMIRIKEKRAKAIDFLALNLRYVNPPSDEDDELTKEGLEIDLDEPYTIVDSLTPQQVEELHDDIEKYLRLEKSETNLEFWTNMMVITKDALERIKATRRMGAAAAAAVEADITALLQGKSYEHLVQLQRQIQGKLASGEPIDTDYWEGLLQKLLVWKAKAKLRSFHEVVVRNRLEQLRKRQRDEALQAQEELLAGVARSAQRGESHNAMPTEGAEREAAEEVEPYDRSMSPPLIDIRDLKHEEREMHIVTTIEDLRYLMQQRHNIAGTRFIPKPVEVPVQEQAAEAPSNADLAEALYRAEAERELDEEEELFNVEETINRTTAYNWEDKYRPRKPRYFNRVHTGYEWNKYNQTHYDTDNPPPKVVQGYKFNIFYPDLIDKTKAPTYKIIKEPGNDETVLLLFSAGPPYEDIAFRIVNREWEFSHKRGFRSSFDRGCLSLWFNFRRNLSHQRSMPTVACDKEELWKRLGREYSADEFDRLLFEFGLELDEDTTAEVEELRKKGLPAERPQLKIEIPANRYDLLCIEGISRALRVFLGLDKPPQYKLAYPAGGESALLTATVEPETKQIRPYFACAVLRNVKFTERSYESFIDLQDKLHQNICRRRQFVAIGTHDLDTIQAPFRYRARPPKDIKFIPLGKSQEYTAEELMTVYESEKHLARYLPIIRDSPVYPIIYDKNNVVLSMPPIINSEHSKITLNTRNIFIDVTATDETKLNIVTNIIATMFSEYCAEPYTIEPCKVIYPDGTTRITPDLKYRTTSAHASYVNSCTGLNLDAPKVAKLLERMTLIASVSPNDADEVIVQVPPTRPDILHECDLMEDAAIAYGFNKLPDTFPATSTVAQPLAISKLSDIVRTEWAMDGWVEALPLILCSHEENFEWLNRKDDGKTAVRIANPKTLEFQVVRTSLLQGLLKTIRENRSHPLPIRVFESADVVFKDPSLERQARNVRHAAAVWCNKTAGFEVVHGLLDRIMLMLEIPRIRSDDFKAETGYYIKERDDPTFFPGRAATIYYRLPKGSNGLTVLKRTLKAALNNPDDLEIGVLGILHPAVLEKFEISYPCSALEFTLEPFKKELQTVWT
;
A
#
# COMPACT_ATOMS: atom_id res chain seq x y z
N MET A 1 -48.33 46.78 18.07
CA MET A 1 -49.35 45.74 17.77
C MET A 1 -48.98 44.78 16.63
N ALA A 2 -47.97 45.02 15.80
CA ALA A 2 -47.59 44.09 14.71
C ALA A 2 -46.79 42.83 15.17
N TYR A 3 -46.17 42.85 16.35
CA TYR A 3 -45.38 41.73 16.87
C TYR A 3 -46.20 40.64 17.58
N ARG A 4 -47.41 40.95 18.07
CA ARG A 4 -48.33 39.95 18.65
C ARG A 4 -48.98 39.06 17.58
N ARG A 5 -49.38 39.65 16.44
CA ARG A 5 -50.03 38.94 15.32
C ARG A 5 -49.17 37.89 14.60
N LYS A 6 -47.83 37.97 14.68
CA LYS A 6 -46.91 36.98 14.08
C LYS A 6 -46.67 35.77 14.98
N ARG A 7 -46.74 35.94 16.31
CA ARG A 7 -46.56 34.86 17.28
C ARG A 7 -47.80 33.96 17.34
N ASP A 8 -49.00 34.57 17.31
CA ASP A 8 -50.26 33.83 17.30
C ASP A 8 -50.42 32.92 16.07
N LYS A 9 -49.98 33.36 14.88
CA LYS A 9 -49.99 32.53 13.65
C LYS A 9 -49.01 31.35 13.69
N SER A 10 -47.93 31.44 14.48
CA SER A 10 -46.97 30.34 14.63
C SER A 10 -47.45 29.31 15.65
N GLU A 11 -48.17 29.73 16.68
CA GLU A 11 -48.76 28.81 17.66
C GLU A 11 -49.94 28.06 17.06
N ASP A 12 -50.78 28.71 16.27
CA ASP A 12 -51.91 28.08 15.57
C ASP A 12 -51.43 27.00 14.58
N LYS A 13 -50.31 27.25 13.89
CA LYS A 13 -49.69 26.30 12.97
C LYS A 13 -49.06 25.11 13.70
N LYS A 14 -48.54 25.31 14.92
CA LYS A 14 -48.03 24.23 15.78
C LYS A 14 -49.17 23.41 16.39
N ALA A 15 -50.24 24.06 16.84
CA ALA A 15 -51.43 23.41 17.39
C ALA A 15 -52.08 22.51 16.34
N ARG A 16 -52.29 23.03 15.13
CA ARG A 16 -52.88 22.27 14.01
C ARG A 16 -52.00 21.10 13.55
N LYS A 17 -50.67 21.20 13.68
CA LYS A 17 -49.73 20.10 13.38
C LYS A 17 -49.74 19.04 14.48
N ALA A 18 -49.90 19.43 15.75
CA ALA A 18 -50.03 18.53 16.87
C ALA A 18 -51.37 17.77 16.86
N GLU A 19 -52.46 18.44 16.48
CA GLU A 19 -53.78 17.84 16.32
C GLU A 19 -53.81 16.81 15.18
N LYS A 20 -53.18 17.14 14.04
CA LYS A 20 -53.04 16.21 12.91
C LYS A 20 -52.21 14.97 13.26
N ARG A 21 -51.21 15.12 14.14
CA ARG A 21 -50.40 14.02 14.63
C ARG A 21 -51.17 13.13 15.62
N ARG A 22 -51.96 13.71 16.51
CA ARG A 22 -52.85 12.95 17.41
C ARG A 22 -53.92 12.17 16.65
N ALA A 23 -54.52 12.79 15.63
CA ALA A 23 -55.50 12.11 14.78
C ALA A 23 -54.89 10.93 14.01
N MET A 24 -53.64 11.07 13.54
CA MET A 24 -52.91 9.99 12.89
C MET A 24 -52.56 8.86 13.86
N GLU A 25 -52.13 9.19 15.09
CA GLU A 25 -51.85 8.21 16.15
C GLU A 25 -53.13 7.49 16.63
N GLU A 26 -54.28 8.16 16.66
CA GLU A 26 -55.59 7.53 16.95
C GLU A 26 -56.07 6.62 15.80
N GLU A 27 -55.83 7.00 14.55
CA GLU A 27 -56.16 6.18 13.38
C GLU A 27 -55.26 4.94 13.28
N GLU A 28 -53.98 5.09 13.63
CA GLU A 28 -53.02 3.99 13.70
C GLU A 28 -53.34 3.04 14.86
N ALA A 29 -53.73 3.58 16.03
CA ALA A 29 -54.22 2.77 17.15
C ALA A 29 -55.54 2.04 16.83
N ARG A 30 -56.44 2.64 16.06
CA ARG A 30 -57.65 1.97 15.54
C ARG A 30 -57.32 0.85 14.56
N ARG A 31 -56.38 1.06 13.63
CA ARG A 31 -55.92 0.03 12.69
C ARG A 31 -55.26 -1.14 13.41
N VAL A 32 -54.48 -0.88 14.45
CA VAL A 32 -53.87 -1.93 15.28
C VAL A 32 -54.92 -2.70 16.08
N ALA A 33 -56.01 -2.06 16.50
CA ALA A 33 -57.14 -2.73 17.15
C ALA A 33 -57.99 -3.57 16.18
N GLU A 34 -58.12 -3.16 14.91
CA GLU A 34 -58.76 -3.94 13.83
C GLU A 34 -57.90 -5.11 13.32
N LEU A 35 -56.59 -5.09 13.54
CA LEU A 35 -55.62 -6.14 13.16
C LEU A 35 -55.53 -7.32 14.17
N SER A 36 -56.48 -7.47 15.10
CA SER A 36 -56.60 -8.66 15.96
C SER A 36 -57.42 -9.77 15.28
N ILE A 37 -56.74 -10.74 14.68
CA ILE A 37 -57.27 -11.70 13.69
C ILE A 37 -57.84 -12.99 14.31
N TYR A 38 -58.83 -12.94 15.21
CA TYR A 38 -59.63 -14.15 15.48
C TYR A 38 -61.10 -13.79 15.72
N SER A 39 -62.00 -14.38 14.92
CA SER A 39 -63.44 -14.41 15.22
C SER A 39 -63.76 -15.71 15.98
N ALA A 40 -64.76 -15.67 16.86
CA ALA A 40 -65.13 -16.75 17.78
C ALA A 40 -65.40 -18.12 17.12
N THR A 41 -65.56 -18.16 15.80
CA THR A 41 -65.85 -19.38 15.04
C THR A 41 -64.65 -20.03 14.36
N ASP A 42 -63.46 -19.39 14.32
CA ASP A 42 -62.29 -19.94 13.59
C ASP A 42 -60.98 -19.83 14.40
N ASN A 43 -60.96 -20.53 15.54
CA ASN A 43 -59.83 -20.65 16.46
C ASN A 43 -59.12 -22.02 16.28
N PRO A 44 -57.76 -22.07 16.18
CA PRO A 44 -56.96 -23.29 16.03
C PRO A 44 -57.08 -24.33 17.16
N PHE A 45 -57.71 -23.98 18.29
CA PHE A 45 -57.82 -24.82 19.48
C PHE A 45 -59.24 -25.35 19.75
N HIS A 46 -60.22 -25.06 18.89
CA HIS A 46 -61.63 -25.50 19.03
C HIS A 46 -62.27 -25.19 20.39
N ASP A 47 -61.80 -24.14 21.08
CA ASP A 47 -62.39 -23.68 22.34
C ASP A 47 -63.41 -22.56 22.04
N VAL A 48 -64.67 -22.83 22.36
CA VAL A 48 -65.84 -22.00 22.01
C VAL A 48 -66.00 -20.79 22.95
N ASN A 49 -65.19 -20.69 24.01
CA ASN A 49 -65.33 -19.67 25.07
C ASN A 49 -64.24 -18.60 25.09
N LEU A 50 -63.51 -18.38 23.99
CA LEU A 50 -62.38 -17.44 23.93
C LEU A 50 -62.76 -15.99 24.32
N ASP A 51 -64.02 -15.59 24.08
CA ASP A 51 -64.52 -14.25 24.37
C ASP A 51 -65.04 -14.09 25.81
N GLN A 52 -65.08 -15.17 26.61
CA GLN A 52 -65.48 -15.09 28.01
C GLN A 52 -64.29 -14.66 28.88
N GLN A 53 -64.43 -13.53 29.56
CA GLN A 53 -63.43 -13.00 30.49
C GLN A 53 -63.04 -14.05 31.53
N PHE A 54 -61.78 -14.52 31.49
CA PHE A 54 -61.26 -15.52 32.41
C PHE A 54 -61.43 -15.07 33.87
N ARG A 55 -62.30 -15.75 34.61
CA ARG A 55 -62.50 -15.56 36.04
C ARG A 55 -61.70 -16.62 36.78
N TRP A 56 -60.72 -16.18 37.58
CA TRP A 56 -59.89 -17.11 38.35
C TRP A 56 -60.67 -17.67 39.54
N HIS A 57 -61.46 -18.71 39.30
CA HIS A 57 -62.42 -19.25 40.27
C HIS A 57 -61.77 -19.69 41.60
N LYS A 58 -60.53 -20.20 41.56
CA LYS A 58 -59.74 -20.55 42.77
C LYS A 58 -59.37 -19.32 43.62
N LYS A 59 -59.13 -18.16 43.01
CA LYS A 59 -58.88 -16.91 43.74
C LYS A 59 -60.16 -16.41 44.40
N THR A 60 -61.30 -16.44 43.70
CA THR A 60 -62.60 -16.06 44.27
C THR A 60 -63.07 -17.00 45.39
N GLU A 61 -62.76 -18.31 45.33
CA GLU A 61 -63.04 -19.24 46.43
C GLU A 61 -62.11 -19.02 47.64
N LYS A 62 -60.83 -18.70 47.39
CA LYS A 62 -59.85 -18.39 48.44
C LYS A 62 -60.19 -17.07 49.16
N GLU A 63 -60.66 -16.07 48.41
CA GLU A 63 -61.09 -14.76 48.93
C GLU A 63 -62.42 -14.87 49.69
N LYS A 64 -63.38 -15.70 49.22
CA LYS A 64 -64.60 -16.05 49.98
C LYS A 64 -64.29 -16.78 51.28
N LYS A 65 -63.32 -17.70 51.30
CA LYS A 65 -62.86 -18.37 52.53
C LYS A 65 -62.14 -17.42 53.50
N GLN A 66 -61.63 -16.28 53.03
CA GLN A 66 -60.97 -15.25 53.83
C GLN A 66 -61.91 -14.12 54.27
N GLY A 67 -63.21 -14.19 53.95
CA GLY A 67 -64.23 -13.26 54.44
C GLY A 67 -64.18 -11.85 53.84
N LEU A 68 -63.42 -11.62 52.76
CA LEU A 68 -63.33 -10.31 52.10
C LEU A 68 -64.55 -10.07 51.19
N THR A 69 -65.09 -8.85 51.23
CA THR A 69 -66.21 -8.44 50.37
C THR A 69 -65.72 -8.14 48.94
N LEU A 70 -66.61 -8.33 47.97
CA LEU A 70 -66.28 -8.25 46.54
C LEU A 70 -65.75 -6.86 46.12
N GLU A 71 -66.15 -5.79 46.82
CA GLU A 71 -65.76 -4.41 46.53
C GLU A 71 -64.33 -4.07 47.00
N GLU A 72 -63.85 -4.65 48.10
CA GLU A 72 -62.49 -4.39 48.62
C GLU A 72 -61.41 -5.08 47.78
N ALA A 73 -61.69 -6.28 47.25
CA ALA A 73 -60.78 -6.99 46.36
C ALA A 73 -60.57 -6.23 45.03
N GLN A 74 -61.64 -5.64 44.48
CA GLN A 74 -61.58 -4.86 43.25
C GLN A 74 -60.80 -3.56 43.41
N ARG A 75 -60.92 -2.87 44.56
CA ARG A 75 -60.12 -1.66 44.87
C ARG A 75 -58.63 -1.96 44.93
N ARG A 76 -58.22 -3.07 45.55
CA ARG A 76 -56.80 -3.44 45.68
C ARG A 76 -56.15 -3.81 44.36
N ASP A 77 -56.86 -4.52 43.49
CA ASP A 77 -56.36 -4.87 42.16
C ASP A 77 -56.37 -3.65 41.19
N ALA A 78 -57.19 -2.63 41.45
CA ALA A 78 -57.14 -1.36 40.72
C ALA A 78 -55.90 -0.53 41.11
N ILE A 79 -55.57 -0.45 42.40
CA ILE A 79 -54.40 0.29 42.90
C ILE A 79 -53.10 -0.30 42.36
N ARG A 80 -52.92 -1.63 42.39
CA ARG A 80 -51.70 -2.26 41.83
C ARG A 80 -51.55 -2.05 40.33
N ARG A 81 -52.66 -2.01 39.59
CA ARG A 81 -52.64 -1.70 38.14
C ARG A 81 -52.24 -0.26 37.87
N GLN A 82 -52.63 0.66 38.75
CA GLN A 82 -52.28 2.06 38.67
C GLN A 82 -50.78 2.28 38.99
N GLU A 83 -50.25 1.61 40.02
CA GLU A 83 -48.83 1.63 40.37
C GLU A 83 -47.95 1.05 39.25
N ALA A 84 -48.34 -0.10 38.67
CA ALA A 84 -47.59 -0.70 37.55
C ALA A 84 -47.58 0.18 36.29
N LYS A 85 -48.67 0.94 36.04
CA LYS A 85 -48.76 1.86 34.91
C LYS A 85 -47.85 3.08 35.10
N GLU A 86 -47.81 3.63 36.32
CA GLU A 86 -46.93 4.78 36.65
C GLU A 86 -45.44 4.42 36.60
N GLU A 87 -45.08 3.17 36.94
CA GLU A 87 -43.70 2.69 36.84
C GLU A 87 -43.26 2.52 35.38
N LEU A 88 -44.15 2.00 34.53
CA LEU A 88 -43.91 1.83 33.09
C LEU A 88 -43.74 3.19 32.37
N ASP A 89 -44.55 4.19 32.72
CA ASP A 89 -44.47 5.53 32.15
C ASP A 89 -43.15 6.24 32.53
N ARG A 90 -42.66 6.04 33.77
CA ARG A 90 -41.35 6.55 34.19
C ARG A 90 -40.20 5.91 33.42
N LEU A 91 -40.29 4.61 33.14
CA LEU A 91 -39.26 3.85 32.44
C LEU A 91 -39.21 4.21 30.95
N ASN A 92 -40.37 4.44 30.32
CA ASN A 92 -40.46 4.94 28.95
C ASN A 92 -39.92 6.37 28.80
N LYS A 93 -40.18 7.25 29.77
CA LYS A 93 -39.66 8.63 29.75
C LYS A 93 -38.12 8.66 29.80
N ARG A 94 -37.49 7.80 30.62
CA ARG A 94 -36.03 7.63 30.69
C ARG A 94 -35.40 6.94 29.47
N ARG A 95 -36.18 6.19 28.67
CA ARG A 95 -35.70 5.66 27.38
C ARG A 95 -35.77 6.73 26.30
N ALA A 96 -36.86 7.49 26.25
CA ALA A 96 -37.03 8.58 25.30
C ALA A 96 -35.99 9.71 25.49
N GLU A 97 -35.63 10.04 26.73
CA GLU A 97 -34.55 11.01 27.01
C GLU A 97 -33.17 10.52 26.53
N ARG A 98 -32.86 9.22 26.72
CA ARG A 98 -31.60 8.62 26.23
C ARG A 98 -31.53 8.53 24.71
N GLU A 99 -32.64 8.22 24.05
CA GLU A 99 -32.71 8.19 22.58
C GLU A 99 -32.63 9.60 21.97
N ALA A 100 -33.22 10.60 22.62
CA ALA A 100 -33.13 11.99 22.18
C ALA A 100 -31.71 12.55 22.35
N GLU A 101 -31.01 12.21 23.44
CA GLU A 101 -29.62 12.61 23.67
C GLU A 101 -28.66 11.92 22.67
N GLN A 102 -28.89 10.64 22.35
CA GLN A 102 -28.12 9.94 21.31
C GLN A 102 -28.32 10.57 19.93
N ARG A 103 -29.56 10.89 19.54
CA ARG A 103 -29.83 11.55 18.25
C ARG A 103 -29.17 12.93 18.13
N LEU A 104 -29.15 13.70 19.22
CA LEU A 104 -28.50 15.01 19.24
C LEU A 104 -26.98 14.89 19.09
N ARG A 105 -26.35 13.89 19.71
CA ARG A 105 -24.91 13.60 19.51
C ARG A 105 -24.60 13.12 18.10
N GLU A 106 -25.45 12.26 17.53
CA GLU A 106 -25.30 11.82 16.14
C GLU A 106 -25.42 13.00 15.15
N GLU A 107 -26.35 13.93 15.37
CA GLU A 107 -26.50 15.13 14.54
C GLU A 107 -25.30 16.10 14.67
N GLU A 108 -24.73 16.26 15.87
CA GLU A 108 -23.52 17.08 16.09
C GLU A 108 -22.27 16.44 15.49
N GLU A 109 -22.10 15.12 15.60
CA GLU A 109 -20.98 14.38 15.01
C GLU A 109 -21.00 14.45 13.47
N ILE A 110 -22.17 14.28 12.84
CA ILE A 110 -22.33 14.42 11.38
C ILE A 110 -21.98 15.85 10.93
N ARG A 111 -22.36 16.87 11.71
CA ARG A 111 -22.05 18.26 11.39
C ARG A 111 -20.56 18.56 11.52
N MET A 112 -19.90 18.02 12.55
CA MET A 112 -18.47 18.15 12.74
C MET A 112 -17.69 17.43 11.63
N HIS A 113 -18.14 16.23 11.23
CA HIS A 113 -17.54 15.47 10.13
C HIS A 113 -17.54 16.26 8.81
N ARG A 114 -18.68 16.87 8.46
CA ARG A 114 -18.80 17.73 7.28
C ARG A 114 -17.91 18.96 7.34
N LEU A 115 -17.71 19.54 8.53
CA LEU A 115 -16.82 20.69 8.71
C LEU A 115 -15.35 20.28 8.59
N THR A 116 -14.97 19.11 9.10
CA THR A 116 -13.61 18.56 8.92
C THR A 116 -13.33 18.16 7.47
N GLU A 117 -14.28 17.54 6.76
CA GLU A 117 -14.13 17.23 5.33
C GLU A 117 -14.02 18.51 4.49
N SER A 118 -14.84 19.53 4.79
CA SER A 118 -14.75 20.82 4.12
C SER A 118 -13.44 21.54 4.41
N ALA A 119 -12.89 21.41 5.62
CA ALA A 119 -11.59 22.00 5.97
C ALA A 119 -10.44 21.25 5.26
N GLN A 120 -10.47 19.92 5.23
CA GLN A 120 -9.49 19.12 4.49
C GLN A 120 -9.55 19.39 2.99
N MET A 121 -10.74 19.57 2.42
CA MET A 121 -10.91 19.93 1.01
C MET A 121 -10.39 21.35 0.72
N ALA A 122 -10.57 22.30 1.64
CA ALA A 122 -10.02 23.65 1.50
C ALA A 122 -8.48 23.66 1.59
N ASP A 123 -7.90 22.89 2.52
CA ASP A 123 -6.44 22.73 2.62
C ASP A 123 -5.86 22.02 1.39
N TRP A 124 -6.59 21.07 0.80
CA TRP A 124 -6.20 20.39 -0.43
C TRP A 124 -6.19 21.35 -1.63
N LEU A 125 -7.24 22.16 -1.81
CA LEU A 125 -7.32 23.18 -2.86
C LEU A 125 -6.19 24.22 -2.71
N ALA A 126 -5.87 24.65 -1.49
CA ALA A 126 -4.80 25.61 -1.24
C ALA A 126 -3.40 25.06 -1.59
N LYS A 127 -3.17 23.75 -1.39
CA LYS A 127 -1.94 23.05 -1.80
C LYS A 127 -1.89 22.83 -3.30
N GLU A 128 -3.02 22.57 -3.95
CA GLU A 128 -3.09 22.42 -5.41
C GLU A 128 -2.74 23.73 -6.14
N GLU A 129 -3.24 24.87 -5.65
CA GLU A 129 -2.90 26.20 -6.21
C GLU A 129 -1.41 26.54 -6.05
N GLU A 130 -0.80 26.18 -4.93
CA GLU A 130 0.63 26.37 -4.65
C GLU A 130 1.50 25.49 -5.55
N PHE A 131 1.14 24.21 -5.68
CA PHE A 131 1.79 23.28 -6.60
C PHE A 131 1.68 23.76 -8.06
N GLN A 132 0.54 24.30 -8.47
CA GLN A 132 0.35 24.81 -9.82
C GLN A 132 1.26 26.02 -10.12
N LEU A 133 1.44 26.93 -9.16
CA LEU A 133 2.35 28.08 -9.29
C LEU A 133 3.81 27.62 -9.43
N GLU A 134 4.22 26.62 -8.65
CA GLU A 134 5.58 26.05 -8.68
C GLU A 134 5.86 25.30 -9.99
N GLN A 135 4.89 24.52 -10.48
CA GLN A 135 4.95 23.86 -11.79
C GLN A 135 5.10 24.85 -12.94
N GLU A 136 4.37 25.98 -12.93
CA GLU A 136 4.52 27.01 -13.97
C GLU A 136 5.90 27.69 -13.94
N ARG A 137 6.44 27.96 -12.75
CA ARG A 137 7.81 28.50 -12.59
C ARG A 137 8.88 27.54 -13.12
N ASN A 138 8.76 26.25 -12.81
CA ASN A 138 9.69 25.22 -13.29
C ASN A 138 9.59 25.01 -14.81
N ARG A 139 8.37 25.03 -15.37
CA ARG A 139 8.17 24.97 -16.82
C ARG A 139 8.77 26.18 -17.54
N ALA A 140 8.64 27.38 -16.97
CA ALA A 140 9.27 28.58 -17.52
C ALA A 140 10.80 28.44 -17.60
N MET A 141 11.44 27.90 -16.55
CA MET A 141 12.88 27.63 -16.53
C MET A 141 13.33 26.66 -17.63
N ILE A 142 12.59 25.56 -17.80
CA ILE A 142 12.89 24.57 -18.84
C ILE A 142 12.79 25.21 -20.24
N ARG A 143 11.74 26.01 -20.49
CA ARG A 143 11.57 26.71 -21.78
C ARG A 143 12.69 27.71 -22.06
N ILE A 144 13.21 28.40 -21.04
CA ILE A 144 14.37 29.29 -21.15
C ILE A 144 15.63 28.48 -21.51
N LYS A 145 15.88 27.36 -20.82
CA LYS A 145 17.02 26.48 -21.10
C LYS A 145 17.01 25.94 -22.54
N GLU A 146 15.82 25.63 -23.05
CA GLU A 146 15.63 25.08 -24.39
C GLU A 146 15.53 26.14 -25.51
N LYS A 147 15.83 27.42 -25.22
CA LYS A 147 15.73 28.57 -26.16
C LYS A 147 14.34 28.74 -26.79
N ARG A 148 13.27 28.36 -26.07
CA ARG A 148 11.86 28.47 -26.47
C ARG A 148 11.04 29.31 -25.49
N ALA A 149 11.67 30.29 -24.86
CA ALA A 149 11.04 31.14 -23.85
C ALA A 149 9.91 32.00 -24.44
N LYS A 150 8.79 32.09 -23.70
CA LYS A 150 7.73 33.06 -23.95
C LYS A 150 8.01 34.37 -23.21
N ALA A 151 7.30 35.43 -23.58
CA ALA A 151 7.40 36.74 -22.93
C ALA A 151 7.15 36.69 -21.41
N ILE A 152 6.20 35.87 -20.96
CA ILE A 152 5.89 35.68 -19.53
C ILE A 152 7.04 35.03 -18.76
N ASP A 153 7.81 34.15 -19.42
CA ASP A 153 8.91 33.41 -18.78
C ASP A 153 10.06 34.38 -18.40
N PHE A 154 10.36 35.36 -19.26
CA PHE A 154 11.33 36.41 -18.96
C PHE A 154 10.88 37.33 -17.81
N LEU A 155 9.58 37.65 -17.75
CA LEU A 155 9.01 38.45 -16.65
C LEU A 155 9.01 37.69 -15.32
N ALA A 156 8.73 36.38 -15.34
CA ALA A 156 8.77 35.52 -14.16
C ALA A 156 10.21 35.35 -13.63
N LEU A 157 11.21 35.28 -14.52
CA LEU A 157 12.63 35.22 -14.14
C LEU A 157 13.08 36.48 -13.37
N ASN A 158 12.61 37.65 -13.77
CA ASN A 158 12.93 38.91 -13.09
C ASN A 158 12.50 38.90 -11.62
N LEU A 159 11.35 38.27 -11.32
CA LEU A 159 10.81 38.18 -9.96
C LEU A 159 11.62 37.28 -9.03
N ARG A 160 12.34 36.28 -9.57
CA ARG A 160 13.23 35.42 -8.77
C ARG A 160 14.41 36.21 -8.17
N TYR A 161 14.91 37.20 -8.89
CA TYR A 161 15.99 38.06 -8.39
C TYR A 161 15.50 39.12 -7.39
N VAL A 162 14.18 39.35 -7.30
CA VAL A 162 13.58 40.22 -6.28
C VAL A 162 13.53 39.49 -4.94
N ASN A 163 13.13 38.21 -4.94
CA ASN A 163 13.06 37.35 -3.76
C ASN A 163 13.96 36.12 -3.96
N PRO A 164 15.27 36.21 -3.64
CA PRO A 164 16.17 35.06 -3.77
C PRO A 164 15.74 33.92 -2.83
N PRO A 165 15.65 32.66 -3.30
CA PRO A 165 15.38 31.52 -2.43
C PRO A 165 16.51 31.30 -1.41
N SER A 166 16.21 30.59 -0.32
CA SER A 166 17.20 30.16 0.68
C SER A 166 18.26 29.25 0.05
N ASP A 167 19.49 29.29 0.59
CA ASP A 167 20.68 28.58 0.06
C ASP A 167 20.51 27.04 -0.08
N GLU A 168 19.41 26.44 0.38
CA GLU A 168 19.12 25.00 0.32
C GLU A 168 18.44 24.54 -1.01
N ASP A 169 17.84 25.44 -1.80
CA ASP A 169 17.03 25.06 -2.98
C ASP A 169 17.75 25.15 -4.35
N ASP A 170 19.03 25.53 -4.38
CA ASP A 170 19.69 26.01 -5.61
C ASP A 170 20.76 25.04 -6.19
N GLU A 171 20.42 23.76 -6.35
CA GLU A 171 21.29 22.79 -7.05
C GLU A 171 21.29 22.96 -8.58
N LEU A 172 20.36 23.73 -9.16
CA LEU A 172 20.14 23.77 -10.62
C LEU A 172 20.84 24.91 -11.40
N THR A 173 21.64 25.77 -10.77
CA THR A 173 22.23 26.97 -11.42
C THR A 173 23.76 26.90 -11.67
N LYS A 174 24.28 25.71 -11.99
CA LYS A 174 25.70 25.53 -12.39
C LYS A 174 26.05 25.95 -13.83
N GLU A 175 25.08 26.25 -14.68
CA GLU A 175 25.34 26.73 -16.05
C GLU A 175 24.97 28.22 -16.17
N GLY A 176 25.98 29.09 -16.24
CA GLY A 176 25.83 30.54 -16.38
C GLY A 176 25.17 30.93 -17.70
N LEU A 177 23.86 31.17 -17.69
CA LEU A 177 23.14 31.82 -18.77
C LEU A 177 23.27 33.35 -18.64
N GLU A 178 24.05 33.97 -19.53
CA GLU A 178 24.07 35.41 -19.74
C GLU A 178 22.84 35.83 -20.56
N ILE A 179 21.76 36.22 -19.88
CA ILE A 179 20.58 36.84 -20.51
C ILE A 179 20.63 38.35 -20.25
N ASP A 180 20.49 39.15 -21.32
CA ASP A 180 20.34 40.60 -21.26
C ASP A 180 19.02 40.96 -20.55
N LEU A 181 19.12 41.71 -19.46
CA LEU A 181 17.97 42.19 -18.69
C LEU A 181 17.57 43.56 -19.20
N ASP A 182 16.57 43.60 -20.07
CA ASP A 182 15.90 44.86 -20.44
C ASP A 182 14.86 45.27 -19.38
N GLU A 183 14.46 46.55 -19.41
CA GLU A 183 13.39 47.06 -18.54
C GLU A 183 12.07 46.29 -18.82
N PRO A 184 11.33 45.78 -17.81
CA PRO A 184 10.24 44.80 -18.00
C PRO A 184 9.15 45.21 -19.00
N TYR A 185 8.92 46.51 -19.19
CA TYR A 185 7.89 47.04 -20.08
C TYR A 185 8.30 47.11 -21.55
N THR A 186 9.59 47.02 -21.89
CA THR A 186 10.06 47.06 -23.30
C THR A 186 9.74 45.77 -24.04
N ILE A 187 9.54 44.66 -23.30
CA ILE A 187 9.12 43.37 -23.85
C ILE A 187 7.85 43.54 -24.69
N VAL A 188 6.88 44.33 -24.22
CA VAL A 188 5.59 44.55 -24.90
C VAL A 188 5.76 45.21 -26.28
N ASP A 189 6.78 46.06 -26.46
CA ASP A 189 7.03 46.76 -27.72
C ASP A 189 7.58 45.81 -28.81
N SER A 190 8.13 44.66 -28.42
CA SER A 190 8.69 43.64 -29.31
C SER A 190 7.71 42.52 -29.71
N LEU A 191 6.50 42.51 -29.15
CA LEU A 191 5.52 41.43 -29.32
C LEU A 191 4.52 41.70 -30.45
N THR A 192 4.10 40.63 -31.11
CA THR A 192 2.99 40.68 -32.07
C THR A 192 1.65 40.87 -31.34
N PRO A 193 0.61 41.41 -32.00
CA PRO A 193 -0.71 41.61 -31.38
C PRO A 193 -1.31 40.36 -30.73
N GLN A 194 -1.11 39.18 -31.31
CA GLN A 194 -1.56 37.90 -30.74
C GLN A 194 -0.78 37.52 -29.49
N GLN A 195 0.54 37.77 -29.47
CA GLN A 195 1.38 37.51 -28.31
C GLN A 195 1.10 38.48 -27.15
N VAL A 196 0.64 39.70 -27.44
CA VAL A 196 0.20 40.65 -26.40
C VAL A 196 -1.12 40.19 -25.75
N GLU A 197 -2.04 39.59 -26.52
CA GLU A 197 -3.25 38.95 -25.97
C GLU A 197 -2.90 37.71 -25.12
N GLU A 198 -1.99 36.85 -25.60
CA GLU A 198 -1.50 35.69 -24.83
C GLU A 198 -0.81 36.13 -23.52
N LEU A 199 0.04 37.16 -23.58
CA LEU A 199 0.70 37.73 -22.40
C LEU A 199 -0.30 38.31 -21.40
N HIS A 200 -1.40 38.92 -21.86
CA HIS A 200 -2.46 39.41 -20.97
C HIS A 200 -3.09 38.27 -20.17
N ASP A 201 -3.47 37.18 -20.84
CA ASP A 201 -4.13 36.04 -20.21
C ASP A 201 -3.18 35.31 -19.25
N ASP A 202 -1.90 35.20 -19.62
CA ASP A 202 -0.87 34.64 -18.76
C ASP A 202 -0.64 35.49 -17.50
N ILE A 203 -0.55 36.82 -17.61
CA ILE A 203 -0.43 37.71 -16.43
C ILE A 203 -1.68 37.61 -15.53
N GLU A 204 -2.87 37.46 -16.10
CA GLU A 204 -4.10 37.27 -15.33
C GLU A 204 -4.04 35.97 -14.50
N LYS A 205 -3.48 34.89 -15.06
CA LYS A 205 -3.25 33.65 -14.33
C LYS A 205 -2.27 33.83 -13.17
N TYR A 206 -1.16 34.54 -13.37
CA TYR A 206 -0.21 34.84 -12.29
C TYR A 206 -0.83 35.72 -11.19
N LEU A 207 -1.68 36.69 -11.54
CA LEU A 207 -2.41 37.51 -10.56
C LEU A 207 -3.40 36.71 -9.69
N ARG A 208 -3.92 35.58 -10.18
CA ARG A 208 -4.80 34.69 -9.40
C ARG A 208 -4.03 33.77 -8.46
N LEU A 209 -2.84 33.34 -8.84
CA LEU A 209 -2.06 32.33 -8.12
C LEU A 209 -1.03 32.92 -7.14
N GLU A 210 -0.57 34.15 -7.35
CA GLU A 210 0.52 34.76 -6.59
C GLU A 210 0.07 35.27 -5.21
N LYS A 211 0.78 34.88 -4.14
CA LYS A 211 0.46 35.26 -2.74
C LYS A 211 1.32 36.43 -2.23
N SER A 212 2.47 36.70 -2.84
CA SER A 212 3.40 37.74 -2.37
C SER A 212 2.96 39.14 -2.80
N GLU A 213 2.82 40.06 -1.84
CA GLU A 213 2.38 41.44 -2.08
C GLU A 213 3.28 42.19 -3.09
N THR A 214 4.60 41.93 -3.07
CA THR A 214 5.56 42.56 -3.99
C THR A 214 5.39 42.06 -5.42
N ASN A 215 5.15 40.76 -5.59
CA ASN A 215 4.96 40.14 -6.90
C ASN A 215 3.60 40.54 -7.50
N LEU A 216 2.56 40.62 -6.66
CA LEU A 216 1.25 41.14 -7.04
C LEU A 216 1.33 42.59 -7.53
N GLU A 217 2.11 43.43 -6.86
CA GLU A 217 2.34 44.81 -7.29
C GLU A 217 3.04 44.87 -8.66
N PHE A 218 4.05 44.03 -8.90
CA PHE A 218 4.71 43.92 -10.21
C PHE A 218 3.74 43.51 -11.31
N TRP A 219 3.00 42.40 -11.12
CA TRP A 219 2.05 41.89 -12.11
C TRP A 219 0.89 42.87 -12.36
N THR A 220 0.44 43.59 -11.34
CA THR A 220 -0.59 44.62 -11.48
C THR A 220 -0.10 45.78 -12.36
N ASN A 221 1.13 46.24 -12.15
CA ASN A 221 1.71 47.31 -12.99
C ASN A 221 1.98 46.82 -14.43
N MET A 222 2.41 45.56 -14.62
CA MET A 222 2.55 44.97 -15.96
C MET A 222 1.20 44.83 -16.67
N MET A 223 0.15 44.43 -15.96
CA MET A 223 -1.21 44.34 -16.49
C MET A 223 -1.73 45.69 -17.00
N VAL A 224 -1.42 46.80 -16.32
CA VAL A 224 -1.77 48.15 -16.78
C VAL A 224 -1.11 48.48 -18.12
N ILE A 225 0.15 48.08 -18.31
CA ILE A 225 0.90 48.33 -19.55
C ILE A 225 0.38 47.44 -20.69
N THR A 226 0.13 46.16 -20.43
CA THR A 226 -0.41 45.23 -21.43
C THR A 226 -1.81 45.66 -21.87
N LYS A 227 -2.65 46.17 -20.96
CA LYS A 227 -3.97 46.72 -21.30
C LYS A 227 -3.88 47.98 -22.18
N ASP A 228 -2.99 48.93 -21.89
CA ASP A 228 -2.77 50.11 -22.76
C ASP A 228 -2.25 49.69 -24.15
N ALA A 229 -1.36 48.70 -24.23
CA ALA A 229 -0.89 48.16 -25.50
C ALA A 229 -2.03 47.51 -26.32
N LEU A 230 -2.88 46.70 -25.69
CA LEU A 230 -4.07 46.13 -26.33
C LEU A 230 -5.06 47.19 -26.79
N GLU A 231 -5.27 48.25 -26.01
CA GLU A 231 -6.14 49.36 -26.39
C GLU A 231 -5.59 50.13 -27.60
N ARG A 232 -4.27 50.39 -27.66
CA ARG A 232 -3.63 51.00 -28.84
C ARG A 232 -3.75 50.14 -30.09
N ILE A 233 -3.56 48.82 -29.96
CA ILE A 233 -3.72 47.88 -31.07
C ILE A 233 -5.19 47.88 -31.55
N LYS A 234 -6.15 47.87 -30.62
CA LYS A 234 -7.60 47.93 -30.95
C LYS A 234 -8.01 49.27 -31.55
N ALA A 235 -7.46 50.38 -31.08
CA ALA A 235 -7.70 51.72 -31.60
C ALA A 235 -7.14 51.90 -33.03
N THR A 236 -5.91 51.43 -33.27
CA THR A 236 -5.27 51.44 -34.59
C THR A 236 -6.07 50.62 -35.62
N ARG A 237 -6.75 49.56 -35.18
CA ARG A 237 -7.62 48.72 -36.02
C ARG A 237 -8.98 49.37 -36.33
N ARG A 238 -9.42 50.36 -35.54
CA ARG A 238 -10.75 51.00 -35.66
C ARG A 238 -10.74 52.36 -36.36
N MET A 239 -9.70 53.18 -36.21
CA MET A 239 -9.63 54.51 -36.82
C MET A 239 -8.27 54.76 -37.48
N GLY A 240 -8.28 55.17 -38.75
CA GLY A 240 -7.08 55.60 -39.47
C GLY A 240 -6.41 56.78 -38.76
N ALA A 241 -5.16 56.59 -38.36
CA ALA A 241 -4.43 57.49 -37.47
C ALA A 241 -3.90 58.74 -38.19
N ALA A 242 -4.45 59.91 -37.87
CA ALA A 242 -3.82 61.20 -38.21
C ALA A 242 -4.07 62.30 -37.16
N ALA A 243 -5.24 62.33 -36.52
CA ALA A 243 -5.57 63.38 -35.54
C ALA A 243 -5.12 63.06 -34.09
N ALA A 244 -5.07 61.78 -33.69
CA ALA A 244 -4.71 61.38 -32.32
C ALA A 244 -3.19 61.45 -32.03
N ALA A 245 -2.34 61.37 -33.05
CA ALA A 245 -0.88 61.26 -32.89
C ALA A 245 -0.22 62.57 -32.38
N ALA A 246 -0.76 63.74 -32.73
CA ALA A 246 -0.20 65.03 -32.31
C ALA A 246 -0.42 65.29 -30.81
N VAL A 247 -1.63 65.02 -30.32
CA VAL A 247 -1.99 65.15 -28.90
C VAL A 247 -1.25 64.11 -28.05
N GLU A 248 -1.09 62.87 -28.55
CA GLU A 248 -0.31 61.85 -27.87
C GLU A 248 1.19 62.20 -27.77
N ALA A 249 1.78 62.85 -28.78
CA ALA A 249 3.17 63.30 -28.74
C ALA A 249 3.40 64.38 -27.67
N ASP A 250 2.50 65.36 -27.57
CA ASP A 250 2.55 66.43 -26.56
C ASP A 250 2.38 65.87 -25.13
N ILE A 251 1.43 64.96 -24.93
CA ILE A 251 1.21 64.28 -23.65
C ILE A 251 2.44 63.45 -23.26
N THR A 252 3.05 62.75 -24.22
CA THR A 252 4.24 61.93 -23.99
C THR A 252 5.44 62.79 -23.59
N ALA A 253 5.69 63.90 -24.29
CA ALA A 253 6.76 64.84 -23.95
C ALA A 253 6.59 65.45 -22.54
N LEU A 254 5.35 65.64 -22.09
CA LEU A 254 5.04 66.18 -20.76
C LEU A 254 5.29 65.17 -19.63
N LEU A 255 5.15 63.88 -19.88
CA LEU A 255 5.25 62.82 -18.87
C LEU A 255 6.63 62.15 -18.82
N GLN A 256 7.39 62.20 -19.92
CA GLN A 256 8.71 61.59 -20.04
C GLN A 256 9.72 62.15 -19.02
N GLY A 257 10.51 61.28 -18.39
CA GLY A 257 11.59 61.65 -17.47
C GLY A 257 11.18 62.06 -16.05
N LYS A 258 9.89 62.02 -15.71
CA LYS A 258 9.39 62.34 -14.35
C LYS A 258 9.45 61.12 -13.42
N SER A 259 9.79 61.35 -12.14
CA SER A 259 9.76 60.32 -11.09
C SER A 259 8.31 59.96 -10.70
N TYR A 260 8.13 58.80 -10.05
CA TYR A 260 6.80 58.38 -9.57
C TYR A 260 6.14 59.43 -8.67
N GLU A 261 6.90 60.06 -7.78
CA GLU A 261 6.39 61.11 -6.88
C GLU A 261 5.94 62.37 -7.65
N HIS A 262 6.70 62.78 -8.66
CA HIS A 262 6.31 63.90 -9.52
C HIS A 262 5.04 63.60 -10.32
N LEU A 263 4.87 62.35 -10.79
CA LEU A 263 3.65 61.92 -11.49
C LEU A 263 2.42 61.87 -10.54
N VAL A 264 2.60 61.49 -9.27
CA VAL A 264 1.53 61.53 -8.27
C VAL A 264 1.12 62.97 -7.94
N GLN A 265 2.08 63.89 -7.81
CA GLN A 265 1.79 65.32 -7.61
C GLN A 265 1.05 65.91 -8.82
N LEU A 266 1.49 65.56 -10.03
CA LEU A 266 0.83 65.96 -11.27
C LEU A 266 -0.61 65.41 -11.35
N GLN A 267 -0.83 64.16 -10.94
CA GLN A 267 -2.18 63.56 -10.86
C GLN A 267 -3.09 64.37 -9.92
N ARG A 268 -2.60 64.74 -8.73
CA ARG A 268 -3.37 65.56 -7.76
C ARG A 268 -3.69 66.94 -8.32
N GLN A 269 -2.75 67.57 -9.02
CA GLN A 269 -2.98 68.86 -9.67
C GLN A 269 -4.01 68.77 -10.80
N ILE A 270 -3.95 67.71 -11.62
CA ILE A 270 -4.90 67.48 -12.72
C ILE A 270 -6.31 67.17 -12.18
N GLN A 271 -6.42 66.30 -11.19
CA GLN A 271 -7.70 66.00 -10.53
C GLN A 271 -8.29 67.23 -9.84
N GLY A 272 -7.44 68.08 -9.24
CA GLY A 272 -7.84 69.37 -8.70
C GLY A 272 -8.37 70.33 -9.76
N LYS A 273 -7.75 70.37 -10.95
CA LYS A 273 -8.23 71.17 -12.09
C LYS A 273 -9.55 70.66 -12.65
N LEU A 274 -9.72 69.35 -12.81
CA LEU A 274 -10.99 68.74 -13.21
C LEU A 274 -12.12 69.02 -12.21
N ALA A 275 -11.80 69.10 -10.91
CA ALA A 275 -12.77 69.43 -9.87
C ALA A 275 -13.08 70.94 -9.73
N SER A 276 -12.25 71.82 -10.31
CA SER A 276 -12.33 73.28 -10.09
C SER A 276 -13.46 73.99 -10.84
N GLY A 277 -14.16 73.31 -11.75
CA GLY A 277 -15.31 73.86 -12.48
C GLY A 277 -14.96 74.92 -13.54
N GLU A 278 -13.66 75.11 -13.86
CA GLU A 278 -13.22 75.96 -14.96
C GLU A 278 -13.56 75.33 -16.33
N PRO A 279 -13.87 76.14 -17.38
CA PRO A 279 -14.13 75.64 -18.73
C PRO A 279 -12.84 75.10 -19.35
N ILE A 280 -12.64 73.79 -19.22
CA ILE A 280 -11.45 73.06 -19.60
C ILE A 280 -11.85 71.90 -20.54
N ASP A 281 -10.98 71.52 -21.48
CA ASP A 281 -11.15 70.36 -22.37
C ASP A 281 -11.11 69.03 -21.59
N THR A 282 -12.29 68.55 -21.18
CA THR A 282 -12.43 67.33 -20.36
C THR A 282 -11.80 66.10 -21.02
N ASP A 283 -11.90 65.98 -22.34
CA ASP A 283 -11.42 64.82 -23.09
C ASP A 283 -9.89 64.76 -23.10
N TYR A 284 -9.23 65.93 -23.23
CA TYR A 284 -7.77 66.04 -23.13
C TYR A 284 -7.25 65.65 -21.75
N TRP A 285 -7.88 66.14 -20.66
CA TRP A 285 -7.40 65.84 -19.30
C TRP A 285 -7.75 64.43 -18.83
N GLU A 286 -8.88 63.86 -19.28
CA GLU A 286 -9.20 62.45 -19.06
C GLU A 286 -8.21 61.53 -19.81
N GLY A 287 -7.88 61.86 -21.07
CA GLY A 287 -6.84 61.17 -21.84
C GLY A 287 -5.44 61.28 -21.19
N LEU A 288 -5.10 62.46 -20.66
CA LEU A 288 -3.87 62.67 -19.90
C LEU A 288 -3.85 61.85 -18.60
N LEU A 289 -4.97 61.73 -17.89
CA LEU A 289 -5.08 60.90 -16.68
C LEU A 289 -4.90 59.40 -16.98
N GLN A 290 -5.47 58.91 -18.09
CA GLN A 290 -5.29 57.52 -18.53
C GLN A 290 -3.82 57.23 -18.85
N LYS A 291 -3.16 58.11 -19.62
CA LYS A 291 -1.72 57.95 -19.91
C LYS A 291 -0.86 58.11 -18.65
N LEU A 292 -1.23 58.98 -17.72
CA LEU A 292 -0.51 59.16 -16.46
C LEU A 292 -0.47 57.88 -15.62
N LEU A 293 -1.54 57.07 -15.62
CA LEU A 293 -1.55 55.75 -14.97
C LEU A 293 -0.50 54.79 -15.57
N VAL A 294 -0.38 54.77 -16.90
CA VAL A 294 0.62 53.95 -17.61
C VAL A 294 2.05 54.41 -17.28
N TRP A 295 2.29 55.72 -17.25
CA TRP A 295 3.61 56.27 -16.89
C TRP A 295 3.97 56.03 -15.42
N LYS A 296 2.99 56.04 -14.51
CA LYS A 296 3.20 55.63 -13.11
C LYS A 296 3.57 54.15 -13.00
N ALA A 297 2.92 53.29 -13.79
CA ALA A 297 3.26 51.87 -13.84
C ALA A 297 4.68 51.64 -14.40
N LYS A 298 5.06 52.33 -15.48
CA LYS A 298 6.43 52.30 -16.04
C LYS A 298 7.48 52.77 -15.02
N ALA A 299 7.22 53.85 -14.28
CA ALA A 299 8.12 54.34 -13.25
C ALA A 299 8.30 53.34 -12.09
N LYS A 300 7.22 52.66 -11.66
CA LYS A 300 7.32 51.60 -10.64
C LYS A 300 8.11 50.40 -11.15
N LEU A 301 7.82 49.91 -12.35
CA LEU A 301 8.54 48.77 -12.94
C LEU A 301 10.03 49.06 -13.14
N ARG A 302 10.39 50.32 -13.45
CA ARG A 302 11.78 50.77 -13.51
C ARG A 302 12.47 50.67 -12.15
N SER A 303 11.80 51.09 -11.06
CA SER A 303 12.35 50.93 -9.71
C SER A 303 12.49 49.45 -9.30
N PHE A 304 11.57 48.57 -9.71
CA PHE A 304 11.70 47.12 -9.51
C PHE A 304 12.90 46.56 -10.26
N HIS A 305 13.09 46.98 -11.51
CA HIS A 305 14.20 46.54 -12.35
C HIS A 305 15.57 46.96 -11.77
N GLU A 306 15.68 48.17 -11.21
CA GLU A 306 16.90 48.61 -10.51
C GLU A 306 17.28 47.70 -9.34
N VAL A 307 16.29 47.20 -8.59
CA VAL A 307 16.52 46.23 -7.49
C VAL A 307 16.99 44.88 -8.03
N VAL A 308 16.36 44.37 -9.10
CA VAL A 308 16.76 43.12 -9.78
C VAL A 308 18.20 43.18 -10.27
N VAL A 309 18.57 44.27 -10.95
CA VAL A 309 19.93 44.47 -11.47
C VAL A 309 20.95 44.54 -10.32
N ARG A 310 20.61 45.22 -9.22
CA ARG A 310 21.48 45.31 -8.04
C ARG A 310 21.71 43.94 -7.39
N ASN A 311 20.65 43.16 -7.17
CA ASN A 311 20.75 41.83 -6.55
C ASN A 311 21.53 40.84 -7.43
N ARG A 312 21.32 40.89 -8.76
CA ARG A 312 22.10 40.08 -9.71
C ARG A 312 23.59 40.43 -9.70
N LEU A 313 23.93 41.73 -9.64
CA LEU A 313 25.31 42.19 -9.54
C LEU A 313 25.99 41.68 -8.25
N GLU A 314 25.25 41.63 -7.14
CA GLU A 314 25.76 41.11 -5.86
C GLU A 314 25.98 39.59 -5.91
N GLN A 315 25.07 38.83 -6.53
CA GLN A 315 25.21 37.39 -6.72
C GLN A 315 26.41 37.04 -7.62
N LEU A 316 26.62 37.80 -8.70
CA LEU A 316 27.80 37.65 -9.58
C LEU A 316 29.11 37.94 -8.82
N ARG A 317 29.13 38.94 -7.94
CA ARG A 317 30.29 39.23 -7.06
C ARG A 317 30.54 38.13 -6.03
N LYS A 318 29.50 37.51 -5.47
CA LYS A 318 29.61 36.36 -4.55
C LYS A 318 30.23 35.16 -5.27
N ARG A 319 29.72 34.83 -6.46
CA ARG A 319 30.27 33.74 -7.30
C ARG A 319 31.74 33.96 -7.66
N GLN A 320 32.12 35.17 -8.07
CA GLN A 320 33.52 35.51 -8.33
C GLN A 320 34.41 35.37 -7.09
N ARG A 321 33.89 35.66 -5.88
CA ARG A 321 34.63 35.43 -4.64
C ARG A 321 34.81 33.95 -4.34
N ASP A 322 33.75 33.17 -4.49
CA ASP A 322 33.76 31.73 -4.18
C ASP A 322 34.68 30.97 -5.17
N GLU A 323 34.63 31.31 -6.46
CA GLU A 323 35.56 30.79 -7.48
C GLU A 323 37.01 31.20 -7.19
N ALA A 324 37.24 32.44 -6.75
CA ALA A 324 38.58 32.89 -6.35
C ALA A 324 39.09 32.16 -5.09
N LEU A 325 38.21 31.85 -4.14
CA LEU A 325 38.54 31.11 -2.92
C LEU A 325 38.88 29.65 -3.24
N GLN A 326 38.09 29.03 -4.12
CA GLN A 326 38.30 27.66 -4.61
C GLN A 326 39.61 27.54 -5.40
N ALA A 327 39.90 28.52 -6.27
CA ALA A 327 41.18 28.60 -6.97
C ALA A 327 42.36 28.81 -6.01
N GLN A 328 42.17 29.58 -4.92
CA GLN A 328 43.19 29.79 -3.89
C GLN A 328 43.46 28.52 -3.07
N GLU A 329 42.44 27.73 -2.74
CA GLU A 329 42.56 26.42 -2.10
C GLU A 329 43.26 25.40 -3.00
N GLU A 330 42.94 25.34 -4.29
CA GLU A 330 43.64 24.48 -5.24
C GLU A 330 45.13 24.84 -5.36
N LEU A 331 45.46 26.13 -5.34
CA LEU A 331 46.84 26.62 -5.37
C LEU A 331 47.60 26.25 -4.08
N LEU A 332 46.96 26.39 -2.91
CA LEU A 332 47.50 25.97 -1.61
C LEU A 332 47.71 24.45 -1.53
N ALA A 333 46.76 23.67 -2.06
CA ALA A 333 46.85 22.21 -2.15
C ALA A 333 47.94 21.76 -3.16
N GLY A 334 48.18 22.54 -4.21
CA GLY A 334 49.28 22.34 -5.16
C GLY A 334 50.65 22.59 -4.52
N VAL A 335 50.80 23.68 -3.75
CA VAL A 335 52.05 24.02 -3.04
C VAL A 335 52.39 22.99 -1.96
N ALA A 336 51.39 22.45 -1.25
CA ALA A 336 51.60 21.36 -0.29
C ALA A 336 52.12 20.07 -0.95
N ARG A 337 51.67 19.77 -2.17
CA ARG A 337 52.18 18.63 -2.98
C ARG A 337 53.60 18.87 -3.49
N SER A 338 53.97 20.11 -3.80
CA SER A 338 55.31 20.48 -4.26
C SER A 338 56.36 20.40 -3.15
N ALA A 339 55.99 20.57 -1.87
CA ALA A 339 56.91 20.46 -0.74
C ALA A 339 57.36 19.02 -0.42
N GLN A 340 56.66 18.00 -0.93
CA GLN A 340 56.97 16.58 -0.67
C GLN A 340 57.91 15.91 -1.70
N ARG A 341 58.28 16.58 -2.80
CA ARG A 341 59.21 16.03 -3.79
C ARG A 341 60.43 16.93 -3.97
N GLY A 342 61.55 16.53 -3.37
CA GLY A 342 62.85 17.15 -3.59
C GLY A 342 63.38 16.91 -5.00
N GLU A 343 63.79 18.03 -5.63
CA GLU A 343 64.86 18.30 -6.64
C GLU A 343 65.30 17.16 -7.59
N SER A 344 65.48 17.34 -8.92
CA SER A 344 66.11 18.45 -9.65
C SER A 344 65.99 18.25 -11.18
N HIS A 345 65.67 19.30 -11.96
CA HIS A 345 66.55 19.88 -13.00
C HIS A 345 65.87 20.99 -13.82
N ASN A 346 66.64 22.07 -14.03
CA ASN A 346 66.36 23.30 -14.76
C ASN A 346 66.02 23.11 -16.26
N ALA A 347 65.04 23.87 -16.74
CA ALA A 347 65.14 24.68 -17.98
C ALA A 347 64.01 25.74 -18.06
N MET A 348 64.38 26.98 -18.35
CA MET A 348 63.57 28.07 -18.92
C MET A 348 64.45 28.76 -19.99
N PRO A 349 63.92 29.54 -20.96
CA PRO A 349 62.53 29.64 -21.45
C PRO A 349 62.44 29.70 -22.99
N THR A 350 61.25 29.41 -23.55
CA THR A 350 60.82 30.02 -24.83
C THR A 350 59.29 30.06 -24.90
N GLU A 351 58.76 31.24 -25.21
CA GLU A 351 57.35 31.50 -25.52
C GLU A 351 56.91 30.75 -26.78
N GLY A 352 55.69 30.22 -26.75
CA GLY A 352 55.02 29.62 -27.91
C GLY A 352 53.80 28.82 -27.48
N ALA A 353 52.62 29.34 -27.76
CA ALA A 353 51.32 28.78 -27.39
C ALA A 353 50.95 27.52 -28.20
N GLU A 354 50.42 26.50 -27.54
CA GLU A 354 49.64 25.38 -28.11
C GLU A 354 48.56 25.03 -27.06
N ARG A 355 47.26 25.29 -27.24
CA ARG A 355 46.24 24.62 -28.09
C ARG A 355 46.12 23.12 -27.82
N GLU A 356 45.12 22.76 -27.01
CA GLU A 356 44.59 21.39 -26.96
C GLU A 356 43.45 21.19 -27.98
N ALA A 357 43.55 20.03 -28.64
CA ALA A 357 42.77 19.38 -29.68
C ALA A 357 41.29 19.78 -29.91
N ALA A 358 41.04 20.29 -31.12
CA ALA A 358 39.75 20.18 -31.81
C ALA A 358 39.80 18.96 -32.75
N GLU A 359 38.72 18.20 -32.84
CA GLU A 359 38.53 17.19 -33.90
C GLU A 359 38.61 17.88 -35.28
N GLU A 360 39.46 17.36 -36.17
CA GLU A 360 39.58 17.83 -37.55
C GLU A 360 38.31 17.45 -38.34
N VAL A 361 37.49 18.46 -38.63
CA VAL A 361 36.43 18.37 -39.63
C VAL A 361 37.09 18.48 -41.01
N GLU A 362 36.98 17.44 -41.84
CA GLU A 362 37.46 17.52 -43.23
C GLU A 362 36.74 18.66 -43.97
N PRO A 363 37.48 19.57 -44.64
CA PRO A 363 36.87 20.66 -45.39
C PRO A 363 36.10 20.11 -46.58
N TYR A 364 34.81 20.46 -46.64
CA TYR A 364 33.88 20.09 -47.72
C TYR A 364 34.47 20.38 -49.10
N ASP A 365 34.66 19.33 -49.89
CA ASP A 365 35.02 19.41 -51.30
C ASP A 365 33.76 19.25 -52.17
N ARG A 366 33.70 19.97 -53.29
CA ARG A 366 32.55 19.97 -54.21
C ARG A 366 32.31 18.59 -54.85
N SER A 367 33.27 17.68 -54.74
CA SER A 367 33.20 16.26 -55.11
C SER A 367 32.35 15.41 -54.13
N MET A 368 32.05 15.93 -52.93
CA MET A 368 31.25 15.26 -51.90
C MET A 368 29.73 15.45 -52.07
N SER A 369 29.30 16.28 -53.02
CA SER A 369 27.89 16.38 -53.44
C SER A 369 27.67 15.59 -54.73
N PRO A 370 26.56 14.83 -54.85
CA PRO A 370 26.25 14.12 -56.09
C PRO A 370 26.09 15.11 -57.26
N PRO A 371 26.53 14.75 -58.48
CA PRO A 371 26.43 15.63 -59.64
C PRO A 371 24.96 15.94 -59.94
N LEU A 372 24.69 17.20 -60.31
CA LEU A 372 23.35 17.64 -60.72
C LEU A 372 22.87 16.75 -61.89
N ILE A 373 21.79 16.02 -61.66
CA ILE A 373 21.12 15.23 -62.69
C ILE A 373 20.52 16.22 -63.70
N ASP A 374 20.87 16.09 -64.98
CA ASP A 374 20.28 16.90 -66.03
C ASP A 374 18.80 16.52 -66.16
N ILE A 375 17.91 17.52 -66.01
CA ILE A 375 16.45 17.33 -66.01
C ILE A 375 15.97 16.67 -67.31
N ARG A 376 16.77 16.73 -68.38
CA ARG A 376 16.52 16.12 -69.68
C ARG A 376 16.61 14.60 -69.69
N ASP A 377 17.23 13.98 -68.69
CA ASP A 377 17.41 12.52 -68.59
C ASP A 377 16.36 11.83 -67.71
N LEU A 378 15.50 12.59 -67.02
CA LEU A 378 14.37 12.07 -66.23
C LEU A 378 13.21 11.62 -67.15
N LYS A 379 12.54 10.51 -66.81
CA LYS A 379 11.36 10.02 -67.54
C LYS A 379 10.19 10.99 -67.39
N HIS A 380 9.26 11.02 -68.36
CA HIS A 380 8.15 11.99 -68.37
C HIS A 380 7.29 11.91 -67.10
N GLU A 381 7.05 10.70 -66.58
CA GLU A 381 6.29 10.46 -65.34
C GLU A 381 6.99 10.99 -64.07
N GLU A 382 8.32 11.03 -64.06
CA GLU A 382 9.11 11.56 -62.94
C GLU A 382 9.20 13.08 -62.94
N ARG A 383 8.94 13.73 -64.10
CA ARG A 383 8.91 15.19 -64.23
C ARG A 383 7.60 15.82 -63.74
N GLU A 384 6.52 15.04 -63.63
CA GLU A 384 5.22 15.52 -63.16
C GLU A 384 4.99 15.32 -61.65
N MET A 385 5.94 14.70 -60.93
CA MET A 385 5.84 14.57 -59.49
C MET A 385 6.05 15.93 -58.79
N HIS A 386 5.13 16.28 -57.90
CA HIS A 386 5.18 17.52 -57.14
C HIS A 386 6.31 17.46 -56.11
N ILE A 387 7.36 18.25 -56.33
CA ILE A 387 8.51 18.35 -55.41
C ILE A 387 8.07 19.21 -54.23
N VAL A 388 8.01 18.60 -53.05
CA VAL A 388 7.70 19.29 -51.78
C VAL A 388 9.01 19.45 -51.01
N THR A 389 9.32 20.68 -50.59
CA THR A 389 10.48 20.91 -49.71
C THR A 389 10.17 20.44 -48.29
N THR A 390 11.20 20.07 -47.51
CA THR A 390 11.03 19.64 -46.11
C THR A 390 10.27 20.66 -45.24
N ILE A 391 10.38 21.94 -45.59
CA ILE A 391 9.69 23.04 -44.91
C ILE A 391 8.20 23.12 -45.32
N GLU A 392 7.87 22.81 -46.57
CA GLU A 392 6.49 22.80 -47.07
C GLU A 392 5.72 21.58 -46.55
N ASP A 393 6.37 20.41 -46.48
CA ASP A 393 5.78 19.19 -45.92
C ASP A 393 5.49 19.35 -44.42
N LEU A 394 6.43 19.98 -43.69
CA LEU A 394 6.25 20.33 -42.28
C LEU A 394 5.09 21.32 -42.08
N ARG A 395 4.94 22.32 -42.96
CA ARG A 395 3.81 23.26 -42.91
C ARG A 395 2.47 22.58 -43.18
N TYR A 396 2.42 21.68 -44.15
CA TYR A 396 1.22 20.91 -44.47
C TYR A 396 0.79 20.01 -43.30
N LEU A 397 1.75 19.32 -42.69
CA LEU A 397 1.54 18.51 -41.46
C LEU A 397 1.03 19.35 -40.28
N MET A 398 1.61 20.53 -40.06
CA MET A 398 1.18 21.46 -39.01
C MET A 398 -0.26 21.96 -39.23
N GLN A 399 -0.66 22.20 -40.49
CA GLN A 399 -2.02 22.60 -40.86
C GLN A 399 -3.05 21.48 -40.65
N GLN A 400 -2.70 20.24 -41.02
CA GLN A 400 -3.55 19.06 -40.77
C GLN A 400 -3.76 18.83 -39.26
N ARG A 401 -2.70 19.01 -38.47
CA ARG A 401 -2.75 18.90 -37.01
C ARG A 401 -3.63 19.98 -36.38
N HIS A 402 -3.59 21.20 -36.93
CA HIS A 402 -4.47 22.30 -36.50
C HIS A 402 -5.95 22.05 -36.83
N ASN A 403 -6.24 21.48 -38.01
CA ASN A 403 -7.61 21.12 -38.40
C ASN A 403 -8.22 20.01 -37.53
N ILE A 404 -7.42 19.03 -37.11
CA ILE A 404 -7.86 17.95 -36.22
C ILE A 404 -8.03 18.44 -34.77
N ALA A 405 -7.16 19.35 -34.31
CA ALA A 405 -7.28 19.97 -33.00
C ALA A 405 -8.47 20.94 -32.88
N GLY A 406 -8.99 21.45 -34.01
CA GLY A 406 -10.12 22.39 -34.07
C GLY A 406 -11.51 21.75 -34.08
N THR A 407 -11.66 20.42 -34.23
CA THR A 407 -12.97 19.77 -34.21
C THR A 407 -13.46 19.50 -32.79
N ARG A 408 -14.04 20.52 -32.16
CA ARG A 408 -14.93 20.34 -31.00
C ARG A 408 -16.27 19.76 -31.46
N PHE A 409 -16.63 18.64 -30.85
CA PHE A 409 -17.92 17.96 -30.92
C PHE A 409 -19.09 18.92 -30.69
N ILE A 410 -20.05 18.98 -31.63
CA ILE A 410 -21.34 19.68 -31.49
C ILE A 410 -22.42 18.60 -31.35
N PRO A 411 -23.07 18.42 -30.18
CA PRO A 411 -24.31 17.68 -30.12
C PRO A 411 -25.43 18.52 -30.74
N LYS A 412 -26.08 18.00 -31.79
CA LYS A 412 -27.34 18.54 -32.31
C LYS A 412 -28.46 18.31 -31.28
N PRO A 413 -29.35 19.30 -31.02
CA PRO A 413 -30.52 19.11 -30.19
C PRO A 413 -31.62 18.38 -30.99
N VAL A 414 -32.26 17.39 -30.36
CA VAL A 414 -33.53 16.83 -30.82
C VAL A 414 -34.52 16.96 -29.66
N GLU A 415 -35.45 17.91 -29.78
CA GLU A 415 -36.65 17.99 -28.97
C GLU A 415 -37.87 17.82 -29.89
N VAL A 416 -38.72 16.84 -29.60
CA VAL A 416 -40.18 16.94 -29.80
C VAL A 416 -40.89 15.96 -28.82
N PRO A 417 -42.18 16.15 -28.51
CA PRO A 417 -42.66 16.38 -27.15
C PRO A 417 -43.45 15.18 -26.60
N VAL A 418 -43.53 15.04 -25.28
CA VAL A 418 -44.50 14.12 -24.66
C VAL A 418 -45.38 14.89 -23.69
N GLN A 419 -46.68 14.75 -23.92
CA GLN A 419 -47.79 15.37 -23.22
C GLN A 419 -47.87 14.91 -21.76
N GLU A 420 -48.13 15.85 -20.85
CA GLU A 420 -48.51 15.58 -19.47
C GLU A 420 -49.85 14.84 -19.43
N GLN A 421 -49.85 13.63 -18.88
CA GLN A 421 -51.03 13.00 -18.30
C GLN A 421 -50.85 12.93 -16.79
N ALA A 422 -51.80 13.53 -16.07
CA ALA A 422 -51.88 13.49 -14.62
C ALA A 422 -52.14 12.04 -14.16
N ALA A 423 -51.26 11.52 -13.30
CA ALA A 423 -51.39 10.20 -12.69
C ALA A 423 -51.66 10.30 -11.18
N GLU A 424 -52.60 9.47 -10.75
CA GLU A 424 -53.11 9.28 -9.41
C GLU A 424 -52.05 8.76 -8.42
N ALA A 425 -52.35 8.80 -7.13
CA ALA A 425 -51.46 8.39 -6.05
C ALA A 425 -50.95 6.94 -6.22
N PRO A 426 -49.63 6.67 -6.12
CA PRO A 426 -49.04 5.38 -6.46
C PRO A 426 -49.34 4.30 -5.42
N SER A 427 -49.42 3.06 -5.91
CA SER A 427 -49.57 1.85 -5.11
C SER A 427 -48.22 1.41 -4.51
N ASN A 428 -48.22 0.52 -3.52
CA ASN A 428 -46.99 -0.01 -2.89
C ASN A 428 -46.03 -0.74 -3.87
N ALA A 429 -46.51 -1.20 -5.03
CA ALA A 429 -45.65 -1.83 -6.06
C ALA A 429 -44.80 -0.79 -6.80
N ASP A 430 -45.37 0.39 -7.07
CA ASP A 430 -44.70 1.50 -7.77
C ASP A 430 -43.59 2.12 -6.91
N LEU A 431 -43.73 2.08 -5.58
CA LEU A 431 -42.73 2.60 -4.64
C LEU A 431 -41.50 1.70 -4.54
N ALA A 432 -41.68 0.37 -4.59
CA ALA A 432 -40.57 -0.59 -4.65
C ALA A 432 -39.81 -0.47 -5.98
N GLU A 433 -40.53 -0.19 -7.08
CA GLU A 433 -39.92 0.06 -8.39
C GLU A 433 -39.16 1.39 -8.44
N ALA A 434 -39.67 2.43 -7.78
CA ALA A 434 -38.97 3.71 -7.62
C ALA A 434 -37.70 3.58 -6.77
N LEU A 435 -37.72 2.79 -5.68
CA LEU A 435 -36.54 2.50 -4.86
C LEU A 435 -35.49 1.69 -5.62
N TYR A 436 -35.93 0.74 -6.45
CA TYR A 436 -35.04 -0.02 -7.34
C TYR A 436 -34.35 0.89 -8.36
N ARG A 437 -35.09 1.80 -9.01
CA ARG A 437 -34.51 2.78 -9.95
C ARG A 437 -33.57 3.75 -9.25
N ALA A 438 -33.93 4.26 -8.08
CA ALA A 438 -33.11 5.19 -7.30
C ALA A 438 -31.78 4.56 -6.83
N GLU A 439 -31.78 3.29 -6.42
CA GLU A 439 -30.54 2.59 -6.02
C GLU A 439 -29.70 2.18 -7.24
N ALA A 440 -30.34 1.93 -8.40
CA ALA A 440 -29.65 1.63 -9.66
C ALA A 440 -29.04 2.88 -10.32
N GLU A 441 -29.62 4.06 -10.13
CA GLU A 441 -29.13 5.36 -10.62
C GLU A 441 -28.08 5.99 -9.70
N ARG A 442 -27.89 5.46 -8.47
CA ARG A 442 -26.87 5.95 -7.54
C ARG A 442 -25.47 5.60 -8.07
N GLU A 443 -24.67 6.62 -8.38
CA GLU A 443 -23.27 6.48 -8.77
C GLU A 443 -22.52 5.54 -7.82
N LEU A 444 -21.65 4.71 -8.41
CA LEU A 444 -20.80 3.79 -7.68
C LEU A 444 -19.67 4.61 -7.05
N ASP A 445 -19.46 4.43 -5.75
CA ASP A 445 -18.26 4.93 -5.09
C ASP A 445 -17.03 4.18 -5.66
N GLU A 446 -15.84 4.79 -5.66
CA GLU A 446 -14.61 4.21 -6.24
C GLU A 446 -14.20 2.85 -5.63
N GLU A 447 -14.77 2.50 -4.48
CA GLU A 447 -14.55 1.28 -3.69
C GLU A 447 -15.72 0.26 -3.78
N GLU A 448 -16.74 0.50 -4.63
CA GLU A 448 -17.88 -0.40 -4.82
C GLU A 448 -17.96 -0.92 -6.27
N GLU A 449 -18.03 -2.25 -6.44
CA GLU A 449 -18.24 -2.89 -7.74
C GLU A 449 -19.57 -3.67 -7.77
N LEU A 450 -20.16 -3.82 -8.97
CA LEU A 450 -21.40 -4.57 -9.17
C LEU A 450 -21.16 -6.08 -9.05
N PHE A 451 -21.95 -6.77 -8.21
CA PHE A 451 -21.80 -8.20 -7.93
C PHE A 451 -23.12 -8.97 -8.14
N ASN A 452 -23.51 -9.23 -9.38
CA ASN A 452 -24.82 -9.83 -9.70
C ASN A 452 -24.74 -11.26 -10.28
N VAL A 453 -23.68 -12.02 -9.96
CA VAL A 453 -23.52 -13.42 -10.42
C VAL A 453 -24.24 -14.37 -9.47
N GLU A 454 -25.40 -14.89 -9.91
CA GLU A 454 -26.19 -15.92 -9.20
C GLU A 454 -25.59 -17.32 -9.46
N GLU A 455 -25.57 -18.16 -8.42
CA GLU A 455 -25.09 -19.54 -8.54
C GLU A 455 -26.21 -20.57 -8.73
N THR A 456 -25.93 -21.62 -9.51
CA THR A 456 -26.95 -22.63 -9.83
C THR A 456 -27.05 -23.65 -8.71
N ILE A 457 -28.17 -23.63 -7.99
CA ILE A 457 -28.42 -24.58 -6.88
C ILE A 457 -28.70 -25.97 -7.48
N ASN A 458 -27.77 -26.91 -7.35
CA ASN A 458 -27.91 -28.31 -7.82
C ASN A 458 -28.91 -29.17 -7.01
N ARG A 459 -29.95 -28.58 -6.42
CA ARG A 459 -31.04 -29.30 -5.76
C ARG A 459 -32.34 -29.12 -6.52
N THR A 460 -32.91 -30.23 -6.98
CA THR A 460 -34.27 -30.36 -7.50
C THR A 460 -35.29 -30.14 -6.36
N THR A 461 -35.42 -28.91 -5.87
CA THR A 461 -36.47 -28.57 -4.89
C THR A 461 -37.77 -28.31 -5.64
N ALA A 462 -38.64 -29.32 -5.68
CA ALA A 462 -40.06 -29.08 -5.94
C ALA A 462 -40.63 -28.31 -4.76
N TYR A 463 -41.04 -27.06 -4.97
CA TYR A 463 -41.65 -26.26 -3.92
C TYR A 463 -43.08 -26.76 -3.68
N ASN A 464 -43.44 -27.08 -2.44
CA ASN A 464 -44.78 -27.58 -2.06
C ASN A 464 -45.97 -26.65 -2.45
N TRP A 465 -45.70 -25.45 -2.95
CA TRP A 465 -46.67 -24.44 -3.35
C TRP A 465 -46.70 -24.16 -4.87
N GLU A 466 -45.85 -24.82 -5.67
CA GLU A 466 -45.79 -24.68 -7.14
C GLU A 466 -47.16 -24.89 -7.82
N ASP A 467 -47.99 -25.77 -7.27
CA ASP A 467 -49.35 -26.04 -7.78
C ASP A 467 -50.32 -24.86 -7.60
N LYS A 468 -50.02 -23.93 -6.68
CA LYS A 468 -50.90 -22.80 -6.32
C LYS A 468 -50.39 -21.45 -6.82
N TYR A 469 -49.08 -21.27 -6.98
CA TYR A 469 -48.47 -20.02 -7.42
C TYR A 469 -47.36 -20.27 -8.44
N ARG A 470 -47.33 -19.50 -9.51
CA ARG A 470 -46.24 -19.54 -10.50
C ARG A 470 -44.95 -19.03 -9.84
N PRO A 471 -43.87 -19.84 -9.75
CA PRO A 471 -42.59 -19.39 -9.19
C PRO A 471 -42.04 -18.18 -9.94
N ARG A 472 -41.47 -17.23 -9.19
CA ARG A 472 -40.85 -16.01 -9.69
C ARG A 472 -39.49 -15.81 -9.05
N LYS A 473 -38.52 -15.29 -9.80
CA LYS A 473 -37.26 -14.86 -9.22
C LYS A 473 -37.37 -13.44 -8.64
N PRO A 474 -36.83 -13.19 -7.44
CA PRO A 474 -36.78 -11.85 -6.88
C PRO A 474 -35.79 -10.97 -7.66
N ARG A 475 -36.02 -9.66 -7.69
CA ARG A 475 -35.08 -8.72 -8.29
C ARG A 475 -34.01 -8.39 -7.26
N TYR A 476 -32.75 -8.25 -7.64
CA TYR A 476 -31.68 -7.90 -6.72
C TYR A 476 -30.70 -6.92 -7.35
N PHE A 477 -29.99 -6.20 -6.49
CA PHE A 477 -28.94 -5.28 -6.86
C PHE A 477 -27.85 -5.32 -5.80
N ASN A 478 -26.83 -6.13 -6.06
CA ASN A 478 -25.79 -6.43 -5.10
C ASN A 478 -24.49 -5.70 -5.47
N ARG A 479 -23.76 -5.25 -4.45
CA ARG A 479 -22.45 -4.62 -4.60
C ARG A 479 -21.43 -5.36 -3.78
N VAL A 480 -20.21 -5.47 -4.28
CA VAL A 480 -19.06 -5.95 -3.53
C VAL A 480 -18.22 -4.74 -3.15
N HIS A 481 -17.90 -4.64 -1.86
CA HIS A 481 -17.02 -3.58 -1.37
C HIS A 481 -15.58 -4.06 -1.50
N THR A 482 -14.79 -3.36 -2.30
CA THR A 482 -13.40 -3.69 -2.59
C THR A 482 -12.52 -2.54 -2.15
N GLY A 483 -11.38 -2.84 -1.55
CA GLY A 483 -10.47 -1.81 -1.08
C GLY A 483 -9.05 -2.30 -0.97
N TYR A 484 -8.12 -1.36 -0.83
CA TYR A 484 -6.70 -1.64 -0.70
C TYR A 484 -6.37 -2.12 0.70
N GLU A 485 -5.70 -3.27 0.81
CA GLU A 485 -5.15 -3.73 2.08
C GLU A 485 -3.68 -3.31 2.16
N TRP A 486 -3.44 -2.14 2.78
CA TRP A 486 -2.11 -1.62 3.07
C TRP A 486 -1.48 -2.39 4.24
N ASN A 487 -0.84 -3.51 3.92
CA ASN A 487 0.02 -4.24 4.86
C ASN A 487 1.49 -3.80 4.68
N LYS A 488 2.39 -4.08 5.64
CA LYS A 488 3.80 -3.65 5.61
C LYS A 488 4.52 -4.05 4.31
N TYR A 489 4.33 -5.27 3.82
CA TYR A 489 4.85 -5.72 2.49
C TYR A 489 4.31 -4.91 1.30
N ASN A 490 3.02 -4.57 1.32
CA ASN A 490 2.41 -3.81 0.24
C ASN A 490 2.90 -2.36 0.29
N GLN A 491 3.11 -1.78 1.47
CA GLN A 491 3.68 -0.43 1.62
C GLN A 491 5.13 -0.34 1.13
N THR A 492 5.89 -1.44 1.14
CA THR A 492 7.25 -1.49 0.59
C THR A 492 7.31 -1.71 -0.93
N HIS A 493 6.21 -2.14 -1.56
CA HIS A 493 6.19 -2.55 -2.97
C HIS A 493 5.18 -1.78 -3.83
N TYR A 494 4.23 -1.10 -3.19
CA TYR A 494 3.14 -0.34 -3.80
C TYR A 494 3.10 1.02 -3.11
N ASP A 495 2.96 2.07 -3.89
CA ASP A 495 2.83 3.45 -3.43
C ASP A 495 1.44 3.99 -3.83
N THR A 496 1.16 5.25 -3.50
CA THR A 496 -0.13 5.88 -3.82
C THR A 496 -0.38 5.92 -5.34
N ASP A 497 0.67 5.93 -6.15
CA ASP A 497 0.61 5.96 -7.61
C ASP A 497 0.46 4.56 -8.23
N ASN A 498 0.92 3.50 -7.55
CA ASN A 498 0.77 2.09 -7.93
C ASN A 498 0.20 1.30 -6.74
N PRO A 499 -1.10 1.43 -6.42
CA PRO A 499 -1.66 0.78 -5.26
C PRO A 499 -1.75 -0.75 -5.43
N PRO A 500 -1.77 -1.52 -4.32
CA PRO A 500 -1.85 -2.97 -4.39
C PRO A 500 -3.17 -3.45 -5.01
N PRO A 501 -3.29 -4.73 -5.43
CA PRO A 501 -4.55 -5.26 -5.95
C PRO A 501 -5.69 -5.10 -4.93
N LYS A 502 -6.86 -4.63 -5.39
CA LYS A 502 -8.06 -4.48 -4.54
C LYS A 502 -8.52 -5.83 -4.01
N VAL A 503 -8.81 -5.91 -2.72
CA VAL A 503 -9.30 -7.14 -2.05
C VAL A 503 -10.75 -6.91 -1.61
N VAL A 504 -11.57 -7.96 -1.66
CA VAL A 504 -12.96 -7.90 -1.17
C VAL A 504 -12.97 -7.70 0.35
N GLN A 505 -13.49 -6.55 0.78
CA GLN A 505 -13.62 -6.18 2.20
C GLN A 505 -15.01 -6.48 2.77
N GLY A 506 -16.03 -6.60 1.93
CA GLY A 506 -17.41 -6.86 2.37
C GLY A 506 -18.40 -7.01 1.22
N TYR A 507 -19.65 -7.30 1.56
CA TYR A 507 -20.74 -7.46 0.58
C TYR A 507 -21.99 -6.66 0.96
N LYS A 508 -22.64 -6.12 -0.08
CA LYS A 508 -23.96 -5.49 -0.07
C LYS A 508 -24.95 -6.34 -0.85
N PHE A 509 -25.96 -6.87 -0.18
CA PHE A 509 -27.10 -7.51 -0.82
C PHE A 509 -28.34 -6.65 -0.64
N ASN A 510 -28.96 -6.23 -1.75
CA ASN A 510 -30.28 -5.61 -1.74
C ASN A 510 -31.21 -6.46 -2.62
N ILE A 511 -32.14 -7.19 -2.01
CA ILE A 511 -33.04 -8.13 -2.69
C ILE A 511 -34.48 -7.68 -2.51
N PHE A 512 -35.18 -7.47 -3.62
CA PHE A 512 -36.52 -6.93 -3.71
C PHE A 512 -37.56 -8.04 -3.93
N TYR A 513 -38.52 -8.09 -3.00
CA TYR A 513 -39.66 -9.00 -2.92
C TYR A 513 -40.99 -8.20 -2.90
N PRO A 514 -41.32 -7.40 -3.95
CA PRO A 514 -42.51 -6.55 -3.98
C PRO A 514 -43.85 -7.31 -3.81
N ASP A 515 -43.91 -8.53 -4.34
CA ASP A 515 -45.11 -9.38 -4.40
C ASP A 515 -45.15 -10.44 -3.28
N LEU A 516 -44.38 -10.27 -2.20
CA LEU A 516 -44.36 -11.24 -1.10
C LEU A 516 -45.74 -11.34 -0.45
N ILE A 517 -46.30 -12.55 -0.40
CA ILE A 517 -47.68 -12.79 0.06
C ILE A 517 -47.80 -12.51 1.56
N ASP A 518 -46.85 -13.01 2.35
CA ASP A 518 -46.77 -12.76 3.79
C ASP A 518 -45.66 -11.76 4.10
N LYS A 519 -46.02 -10.47 4.14
CA LYS A 519 -45.09 -9.37 4.45
C LYS A 519 -44.69 -9.31 5.93
N THR A 520 -45.32 -10.10 6.79
CA THR A 520 -44.99 -10.14 8.23
C THR A 520 -43.77 -11.01 8.52
N LYS A 521 -43.44 -11.95 7.63
CA LYS A 521 -42.29 -12.85 7.75
C LYS A 521 -41.14 -12.36 6.89
N ALA A 522 -40.08 -11.87 7.54
CA ALA A 522 -38.88 -11.42 6.84
C ALA A 522 -38.18 -12.60 6.12
N PRO A 523 -37.72 -12.41 4.87
CA PRO A 523 -36.84 -13.35 4.19
C PRO A 523 -35.59 -13.67 5.02
N THR A 524 -35.15 -14.92 4.98
CA THR A 524 -34.00 -15.40 5.76
C THR A 524 -32.84 -15.80 4.88
N TYR A 525 -31.61 -15.71 5.38
CA TYR A 525 -30.42 -16.19 4.68
C TYR A 525 -29.71 -17.29 5.48
N LYS A 526 -29.01 -18.19 4.79
CA LYS A 526 -28.20 -19.25 5.38
C LYS A 526 -26.88 -19.41 4.63
N ILE A 527 -25.81 -19.66 5.38
CA ILE A 527 -24.48 -19.96 4.83
C ILE A 527 -24.36 -21.48 4.71
N ILE A 528 -24.13 -21.97 3.50
CA ILE A 528 -23.90 -23.38 3.20
C ILE A 528 -22.43 -23.56 2.83
N LYS A 529 -21.73 -24.42 3.57
CA LYS A 529 -20.34 -24.80 3.28
C LYS A 529 -20.34 -25.87 2.20
N GLU A 530 -19.54 -25.68 1.15
CA GLU A 530 -19.38 -26.67 0.10
C GLU A 530 -18.32 -27.72 0.51
N PRO A 531 -18.58 -29.03 0.32
CA PRO A 531 -17.58 -30.06 0.61
C PRO A 531 -16.41 -29.94 -0.39
N GLY A 532 -15.20 -29.62 0.09
CA GLY A 532 -13.97 -29.61 -0.71
C GLY A 532 -13.42 -28.22 -1.07
N ASN A 533 -14.08 -27.13 -0.69
CA ASN A 533 -13.59 -25.76 -0.86
C ASN A 533 -13.71 -24.97 0.46
N ASP A 534 -12.59 -24.60 1.06
CA ASP A 534 -12.54 -23.81 2.30
C ASP A 534 -12.51 -22.29 2.05
N GLU A 535 -12.36 -21.83 0.80
CA GLU A 535 -12.16 -20.42 0.44
C GLU A 535 -13.48 -19.66 0.21
N THR A 536 -14.55 -20.33 -0.24
CA THR A 536 -15.85 -19.70 -0.54
C THR A 536 -17.02 -20.46 0.09
N VAL A 537 -18.09 -19.75 0.42
CA VAL A 537 -19.35 -20.31 0.92
C VAL A 537 -20.53 -19.79 0.11
N LEU A 538 -21.60 -20.58 0.04
CA LEU A 538 -22.83 -20.16 -0.62
C LEU A 538 -23.74 -19.47 0.40
N LEU A 539 -24.12 -18.23 0.10
CA LEU A 539 -25.13 -17.47 0.85
C LEU A 539 -26.49 -17.64 0.16
N LEU A 540 -27.34 -18.49 0.74
CA LEU A 540 -28.69 -18.81 0.25
C LEU A 540 -29.72 -17.88 0.89
N PHE A 541 -30.53 -17.19 0.08
CA PHE A 541 -31.67 -16.38 0.51
C PHE A 541 -32.99 -17.08 0.20
N SER A 542 -33.86 -17.19 1.21
CA SER A 542 -35.18 -17.82 1.11
C SER A 542 -36.27 -16.87 1.62
N ALA A 543 -37.25 -16.55 0.75
CA ALA A 543 -38.34 -15.60 1.06
C ALA A 543 -39.73 -16.26 1.17
N GLY A 544 -39.94 -17.43 0.54
CA GLY A 544 -41.25 -18.09 0.49
C GLY A 544 -42.09 -17.70 -0.73
N PRO A 545 -43.34 -18.19 -0.86
CA PRO A 545 -44.15 -18.06 -2.07
C PRO A 545 -44.48 -16.58 -2.41
N PRO A 546 -44.45 -16.16 -3.69
CA PRO A 546 -44.19 -16.95 -4.89
C PRO A 546 -42.71 -16.94 -5.32
N TYR A 547 -41.77 -16.54 -4.45
CA TYR A 547 -40.38 -16.35 -4.83
C TYR A 547 -39.54 -17.63 -4.72
N GLU A 548 -38.72 -17.87 -5.73
CA GLU A 548 -37.65 -18.89 -5.71
C GLU A 548 -36.50 -18.46 -4.80
N ASP A 549 -35.82 -19.46 -4.22
CA ASP A 549 -34.62 -19.23 -3.41
C ASP A 549 -33.43 -18.90 -4.33
N ILE A 550 -32.64 -17.89 -3.96
CA ILE A 550 -31.46 -17.46 -4.73
C ILE A 550 -30.19 -17.62 -3.89
N ALA A 551 -29.08 -17.98 -4.53
CA ALA A 551 -27.80 -18.17 -3.86
C ALA A 551 -26.69 -17.35 -4.53
N PHE A 552 -25.80 -16.80 -3.71
CA PHE A 552 -24.60 -16.09 -4.16
C PHE A 552 -23.36 -16.73 -3.54
N ARG A 553 -22.30 -16.90 -4.34
CA ARG A 553 -21.00 -17.37 -3.83
C ARG A 553 -20.24 -16.19 -3.24
N ILE A 554 -19.90 -16.27 -1.95
CA ILE A 554 -19.14 -15.24 -1.24
C ILE A 554 -17.86 -15.83 -0.64
N VAL A 555 -16.88 -14.97 -0.38
CA VAL A 555 -15.63 -15.37 0.30
C VAL A 555 -15.92 -15.87 1.73
N ASN A 556 -15.29 -16.98 2.12
CA ASN A 556 -15.42 -17.59 3.44
C ASN A 556 -14.49 -16.91 4.47
N ARG A 557 -14.88 -15.74 4.97
CA ARG A 557 -14.16 -14.99 6.02
C ARG A 557 -15.10 -14.63 7.18
N GLU A 558 -14.54 -14.42 8.39
CA GLU A 558 -15.33 -14.02 9.57
C GLU A 558 -16.00 -12.65 9.34
N TRP A 559 -17.32 -12.57 9.51
CA TRP A 559 -18.08 -11.31 9.42
C TRP A 559 -17.88 -10.47 10.69
N GLU A 560 -17.76 -9.15 10.52
CA GLU A 560 -17.73 -8.21 11.63
C GLU A 560 -19.16 -7.76 12.00
N PHE A 561 -19.77 -8.39 13.02
CA PHE A 561 -21.16 -8.13 13.44
C PHE A 561 -21.39 -6.81 14.19
N SER A 562 -20.42 -5.87 14.16
CA SER A 562 -20.55 -4.57 14.84
C SER A 562 -21.36 -3.60 13.99
N HIS A 563 -22.45 -3.06 14.54
CA HIS A 563 -23.30 -2.06 13.87
C HIS A 563 -22.54 -0.75 13.56
N LYS A 564 -21.39 -0.50 14.23
CA LYS A 564 -20.50 0.65 13.99
C LYS A 564 -19.51 0.45 12.83
N ARG A 565 -19.33 -0.78 12.33
CA ARG A 565 -18.32 -1.13 11.31
C ARG A 565 -18.92 -1.85 10.09
N GLY A 566 -20.19 -1.60 9.79
CA GLY A 566 -20.79 -1.98 8.51
C GLY A 566 -21.64 -3.25 8.52
N PHE A 567 -22.05 -3.80 9.66
CA PHE A 567 -23.08 -4.86 9.69
C PHE A 567 -24.49 -4.30 9.83
N ARG A 568 -25.35 -4.57 8.85
CA ARG A 568 -26.76 -4.18 8.85
C ARG A 568 -27.60 -5.26 8.14
N SER A 569 -28.67 -5.70 8.79
CA SER A 569 -29.66 -6.61 8.17
C SER A 569 -31.05 -6.09 8.48
N SER A 570 -31.78 -5.63 7.46
CA SER A 570 -33.12 -5.06 7.62
C SER A 570 -34.01 -5.43 6.44
N PHE A 571 -35.26 -5.76 6.73
CA PHE A 571 -36.31 -5.96 5.73
C PHE A 571 -37.36 -4.85 5.89
N ASP A 572 -37.41 -3.91 4.95
CA ASP A 572 -38.39 -2.81 4.95
C ASP A 572 -39.02 -2.67 3.56
N ARG A 573 -40.33 -2.45 3.52
CA ARG A 573 -41.11 -2.20 2.29
C ARG A 573 -40.87 -3.20 1.15
N GLY A 574 -40.65 -4.47 1.48
CA GLY A 574 -40.39 -5.52 0.49
C GLY A 574 -38.96 -5.55 -0.05
N CYS A 575 -38.00 -4.84 0.56
CA CYS A 575 -36.58 -4.94 0.24
C CYS A 575 -35.81 -5.51 1.45
N LEU A 576 -35.05 -6.58 1.22
CA LEU A 576 -34.08 -7.12 2.16
C LEU A 576 -32.71 -6.51 1.87
N SER A 577 -32.21 -5.69 2.79
CA SER A 577 -30.85 -5.15 2.75
C SER A 577 -29.97 -5.86 3.77
N LEU A 578 -28.95 -6.57 3.29
CA LEU A 578 -27.92 -7.21 4.09
C LEU A 578 -26.54 -6.64 3.74
N TRP A 579 -25.88 -6.05 4.72
CA TRP A 579 -24.57 -5.41 4.67
C TRP A 579 -23.65 -6.05 5.70
N PHE A 580 -22.44 -6.43 5.29
CA PHE A 580 -21.41 -6.87 6.22
C PHE A 580 -20.02 -6.67 5.63
N ASN A 581 -19.08 -6.34 6.50
CA ASN A 581 -17.65 -6.35 6.22
C ASN A 581 -16.98 -7.57 6.86
N PHE A 582 -15.88 -8.02 6.28
CA PHE A 582 -15.01 -9.03 6.87
C PHE A 582 -14.12 -8.41 7.94
N ARG A 583 -13.84 -9.19 8.99
CA ARG A 583 -12.84 -8.80 9.99
C ARG A 583 -11.47 -8.67 9.35
N ARG A 584 -10.77 -7.56 9.62
CA ARG A 584 -9.36 -7.37 9.27
C ARG A 584 -8.53 -8.44 9.99
N ASN A 585 -8.00 -9.39 9.23
CA ASN A 585 -6.98 -10.28 9.74
C ASN A 585 -5.64 -9.60 9.47
N LEU A 586 -4.94 -9.19 10.54
CA LEU A 586 -3.49 -8.96 10.48
C LEU A 586 -2.84 -10.29 10.08
N SER A 587 -2.78 -10.52 8.77
CA SER A 587 -2.14 -11.69 8.19
C SER A 587 -0.67 -11.62 8.57
N HIS A 588 -0.17 -12.72 9.14
CA HIS A 588 1.20 -12.83 9.61
C HIS A 588 2.15 -12.73 8.40
N GLN A 589 2.53 -11.51 8.05
CA GLN A 589 3.89 -11.25 7.61
C GLN A 589 4.81 -11.72 8.74
N ARG A 590 5.99 -12.23 8.39
CA ARG A 590 7.09 -12.32 9.35
C ARG A 590 7.40 -10.88 9.77
N SER A 591 6.63 -10.34 10.71
CA SER A 591 6.98 -9.11 11.38
C SER A 591 8.24 -9.42 12.17
N MET A 592 9.23 -8.55 12.07
CA MET A 592 10.31 -8.56 13.04
C MET A 592 9.67 -8.47 14.45
N PRO A 593 10.24 -9.12 15.47
CA PRO A 593 9.66 -9.09 16.80
C PRO A 593 9.62 -7.65 17.30
N THR A 594 8.42 -7.10 17.42
CA THR A 594 8.19 -5.76 17.97
C THR A 594 7.90 -5.87 19.47
N VAL A 595 8.55 -5.02 20.27
CA VAL A 595 8.32 -4.91 21.72
C VAL A 595 7.68 -3.56 22.01
N ALA A 596 6.56 -3.58 22.72
CA ALA A 596 5.89 -2.37 23.19
C ALA A 596 6.46 -1.99 24.55
N CYS A 597 7.10 -0.83 24.64
CA CYS A 597 7.70 -0.29 25.86
C CYS A 597 6.92 0.93 26.34
N ASP A 598 6.59 1.00 27.63
CA ASP A 598 6.07 2.23 28.23
C ASP A 598 7.14 3.33 28.13
N LYS A 599 6.78 4.46 27.49
CA LYS A 599 7.71 5.54 27.16
C LYS A 599 8.32 6.18 28.41
N GLU A 600 7.49 6.47 29.41
CA GLU A 600 7.92 7.12 30.65
C GLU A 600 8.83 6.21 31.48
N GLU A 601 8.49 4.92 31.56
CA GLU A 601 9.33 3.91 32.23
C GLU A 601 10.67 3.73 31.52
N LEU A 602 10.69 3.72 30.19
CA LEU A 602 11.92 3.61 29.42
C LEU A 602 12.84 4.81 29.67
N TRP A 603 12.31 6.04 29.68
CA TRP A 603 13.09 7.24 30.02
C TRP A 603 13.65 7.21 31.43
N LYS A 604 12.84 6.79 32.39
CA LYS A 604 13.27 6.62 33.77
C LYS A 604 14.42 5.62 33.88
N ARG A 605 14.35 4.50 33.14
CA ARG A 605 15.43 3.51 33.08
C ARG A 605 16.68 4.05 32.40
N LEU A 606 16.55 4.80 31.31
CA LEU A 606 17.70 5.40 30.62
C LEU A 606 18.32 6.57 31.40
N GLY A 607 17.59 7.17 32.34
CA GLY A 607 18.05 8.27 33.19
C GLY A 607 18.04 9.65 32.52
N ARG A 608 17.49 9.73 31.31
CA ARG A 608 17.20 10.99 30.59
C ARG A 608 15.97 10.82 29.70
N GLU A 609 15.27 11.91 29.47
CA GLU A 609 14.22 12.00 28.46
C GLU A 609 14.84 12.28 27.10
N TYR A 610 14.28 11.68 26.05
CA TYR A 610 14.71 11.87 24.67
C TYR A 610 13.58 12.46 23.84
N SER A 611 13.94 13.28 22.85
CA SER A 611 13.03 13.56 21.74
C SER A 611 12.85 12.33 20.86
N ALA A 612 11.79 12.30 20.03
CA ALA A 612 11.54 11.20 19.11
C ALA A 612 12.73 10.99 18.16
N ASP A 613 13.24 12.07 17.55
CA ASP A 613 14.36 12.03 16.60
C ASP A 613 15.68 11.59 17.27
N GLU A 614 15.96 12.05 18.49
CA GLU A 614 17.17 11.63 19.21
C GLU A 614 17.12 10.14 19.58
N PHE A 615 15.94 9.65 19.98
CA PHE A 615 15.78 8.26 20.32
C PHE A 615 15.82 7.37 19.08
N ASP A 616 15.19 7.78 17.99
CA ASP A 616 15.24 7.08 16.71
C ASP A 616 16.69 6.96 16.20
N ARG A 617 17.47 8.04 16.24
CA ARG A 617 18.91 7.99 15.94
C ARG A 617 19.68 7.03 16.83
N LEU A 618 19.38 7.01 18.14
CA LEU A 618 20.02 6.10 19.08
C LEU A 618 19.69 4.63 18.76
N LEU A 619 18.43 4.34 18.42
CA LEU A 619 18.00 3.01 18.02
C LEU A 619 18.71 2.62 16.71
N PHE A 620 18.74 3.51 15.72
CA PHE A 620 19.41 3.26 14.45
C PHE A 620 20.91 2.98 14.63
N GLU A 621 21.62 3.75 15.46
CA GLU A 621 23.04 3.51 15.79
C GLU A 621 23.26 2.14 16.45
N PHE A 622 22.29 1.63 17.20
CA PHE A 622 22.35 0.32 17.86
C PHE A 622 21.82 -0.83 16.99
N GLY A 623 21.20 -0.55 15.84
CA GLY A 623 20.57 -1.55 14.97
C GLY A 623 19.14 -1.94 15.36
N LEU A 624 18.42 -1.02 16.01
CA LEU A 624 16.98 -1.10 16.30
C LEU A 624 16.22 -0.05 15.50
N GLU A 625 14.91 -0.22 15.38
CA GLU A 625 14.03 0.71 14.66
C GLU A 625 12.82 1.07 15.51
N LEU A 626 12.44 2.35 15.51
CA LEU A 626 11.21 2.80 16.15
C LEU A 626 10.05 2.65 15.16
N ASP A 627 9.22 1.63 15.34
CA ASP A 627 8.06 1.36 14.46
C ASP A 627 6.95 2.39 14.65
N GLU A 628 6.63 2.69 15.91
CA GLU A 628 5.47 3.54 16.24
C GLU A 628 5.64 4.20 17.62
N ASP A 629 5.31 5.50 17.69
CA ASP A 629 5.13 6.23 18.94
C ASP A 629 3.64 6.60 19.11
N THR A 630 2.98 5.95 20.07
CA THR A 630 1.55 6.13 20.34
C THR A 630 1.22 7.40 21.13
N THR A 631 2.19 8.29 21.41
CA THR A 631 1.98 9.52 22.19
C THR A 631 0.85 10.39 21.62
N ALA A 632 0.84 10.63 20.31
CA ALA A 632 -0.18 11.46 19.67
C ALA A 632 -1.59 10.86 19.78
N GLU A 633 -1.72 9.55 19.57
CA GLU A 633 -2.99 8.82 19.69
C GLU A 633 -3.53 8.88 21.13
N VAL A 634 -2.66 8.65 22.12
CA VAL A 634 -3.02 8.72 23.54
C VAL A 634 -3.48 10.12 23.93
N GLU A 635 -2.79 11.17 23.46
CA GLU A 635 -3.20 12.55 23.71
C GLU A 635 -4.56 12.88 23.07
N GLU A 636 -4.81 12.39 21.87
CA GLU A 636 -6.09 12.56 21.18
C GLU A 636 -7.23 11.86 21.92
N LEU A 637 -7.01 10.62 22.38
CA LEU A 637 -7.98 9.87 23.19
C LEU A 637 -8.28 10.58 24.51
N ARG A 638 -7.26 11.15 25.17
CA ARG A 638 -7.44 11.97 26.39
C ARG A 638 -8.24 13.24 26.10
N LYS A 639 -7.96 13.94 24.99
CA LYS A 639 -8.73 15.12 24.56
C LYS A 639 -10.19 14.76 24.28
N LYS A 640 -10.46 13.55 23.76
CA LYS A 640 -11.80 13.00 23.52
C LYS A 640 -12.48 12.46 24.80
N GLY A 641 -11.83 12.50 25.96
CA GLY A 641 -12.38 11.99 27.23
C GLY A 641 -12.52 10.47 27.28
N LEU A 642 -11.84 9.74 26.39
CA LEU A 642 -11.81 8.29 26.36
C LEU A 642 -10.72 7.76 27.31
N PRO A 643 -10.88 6.56 27.90
CA PRO A 643 -9.82 5.93 28.66
C PRO A 643 -8.64 5.65 27.71
N ALA A 644 -7.52 6.32 27.95
CA ALA A 644 -6.29 6.17 27.18
C ALA A 644 -5.19 5.62 28.08
N GLU A 645 -4.50 4.59 27.60
CA GLU A 645 -3.32 4.04 28.27
C GLU A 645 -2.16 5.05 28.26
N ARG A 646 -1.03 4.71 28.86
CA ARG A 646 0.17 5.55 28.78
C ARG A 646 0.80 5.42 27.39
N PRO A 647 1.48 6.48 26.89
CA PRO A 647 2.22 6.39 25.65
C PRO A 647 3.22 5.22 25.64
N GLN A 648 3.16 4.42 24.59
CA GLN A 648 4.06 3.31 24.32
C GLN A 648 4.90 3.57 23.05
N LEU A 649 6.15 3.14 23.11
CA LEU A 649 7.09 3.07 21.99
C LEU A 649 7.14 1.62 21.51
N LYS A 650 6.79 1.37 20.25
CA LYS A 650 6.92 0.07 19.61
C LYS A 650 8.27 0.01 18.90
N ILE A 651 9.16 -0.84 19.40
CA ILE A 651 10.54 -0.96 18.92
C ILE A 651 10.67 -2.30 18.20
N GLU A 652 11.13 -2.29 16.94
CA GLU A 652 11.47 -3.51 16.21
C GLU A 652 12.86 -4.01 16.58
N ILE A 653 12.99 -5.33 16.71
CA ILE A 653 14.18 -5.97 17.24
C ILE A 653 14.69 -7.05 16.28
N PRO A 654 16.01 -7.16 16.10
CA PRO A 654 16.61 -8.28 15.38
C PRO A 654 16.18 -9.64 15.94
N ALA A 655 15.76 -10.55 15.06
CA ALA A 655 15.25 -11.86 15.46
C ALA A 655 16.30 -12.79 16.11
N ASN A 656 17.59 -12.48 15.98
CA ASN A 656 18.72 -13.17 16.61
C ASN A 656 18.95 -12.74 18.07
N ARG A 657 18.53 -11.53 18.47
CA ARG A 657 18.80 -10.93 19.78
C ARG A 657 17.64 -11.15 20.76
N TYR A 658 17.57 -12.35 21.33
CA TYR A 658 16.51 -12.72 22.27
C TYR A 658 16.56 -11.96 23.60
N ASP A 659 17.73 -11.45 23.98
CA ASP A 659 17.94 -10.62 25.17
C ASP A 659 17.20 -9.29 25.09
N LEU A 660 16.83 -8.82 23.90
CA LEU A 660 16.17 -7.55 23.68
C LEU A 660 14.62 -7.67 23.67
N LEU A 661 14.05 -8.86 23.80
CA LEU A 661 12.59 -9.09 23.70
C LEU A 661 11.75 -8.54 24.88
N CYS A 662 12.32 -7.69 25.73
CA CYS A 662 11.66 -7.05 26.87
C CYS A 662 12.30 -5.68 27.18
N ILE A 663 11.57 -4.84 27.91
CA ILE A 663 12.04 -3.50 28.29
C ILE A 663 13.31 -3.55 29.17
N GLU A 664 13.43 -4.56 30.03
CA GLU A 664 14.62 -4.82 30.85
C GLU A 664 15.86 -5.04 29.99
N GLY A 665 15.70 -5.85 28.93
CA GLY A 665 16.74 -6.15 27.96
C GLY A 665 17.19 -4.93 27.18
N ILE A 666 16.23 -4.23 26.55
CA ILE A 666 16.48 -3.05 25.72
C ILE A 666 17.14 -1.94 26.55
N SER A 667 16.55 -1.58 27.69
CA SER A 667 17.07 -0.51 28.53
C SER A 667 18.49 -0.81 29.00
N ARG A 668 18.79 -2.05 29.40
CA ARG A 668 20.13 -2.45 29.82
C ARG A 668 21.13 -2.40 28.67
N ALA A 669 20.77 -2.93 27.50
CA ALA A 669 21.65 -2.93 26.34
C ALA A 669 21.99 -1.50 25.90
N LEU A 670 20.98 -0.62 25.82
CA LEU A 670 21.18 0.80 25.48
C LEU A 670 22.01 1.55 26.53
N ARG A 671 21.82 1.27 27.82
CA ARG A 671 22.63 1.89 28.89
C ARG A 671 24.11 1.50 28.79
N VAL A 672 24.40 0.25 28.49
CA VAL A 672 25.78 -0.23 28.27
C VAL A 672 26.35 0.36 26.97
N PHE A 673 25.56 0.43 25.90
CA PHE A 673 25.95 1.04 24.63
C PHE A 673 26.32 2.53 24.77
N LEU A 674 25.57 3.26 25.60
CA LEU A 674 25.83 4.66 25.95
C LEU A 674 26.98 4.83 26.96
N GLY A 675 27.53 3.75 27.49
CA GLY A 675 28.59 3.77 28.51
C GLY A 675 28.13 4.25 29.89
N LEU A 676 26.82 4.21 30.16
CA LEU A 676 26.24 4.59 31.46
C LEU A 676 26.43 3.48 32.51
N ASP A 677 26.33 2.23 32.08
CA ASP A 677 26.46 1.03 32.92
C ASP A 677 27.49 0.06 32.35
N LYS A 678 27.91 -0.90 33.19
CA LYS A 678 28.74 -2.05 32.78
C LYS A 678 27.88 -3.29 32.52
N PRO A 679 28.35 -4.24 31.70
CA PRO A 679 27.67 -5.52 31.50
C PRO A 679 27.44 -6.23 32.86
N PRO A 680 26.22 -6.74 33.15
CA PRO A 680 25.94 -7.44 34.39
C PRO A 680 26.63 -8.82 34.43
N GLN A 681 26.92 -9.29 35.64
CA GLN A 681 27.44 -10.65 35.85
C GLN A 681 26.37 -11.53 36.50
N TYR A 682 25.76 -12.40 35.70
CA TYR A 682 24.85 -13.43 36.19
C TYR A 682 25.57 -14.53 36.96
N LYS A 683 25.08 -14.85 38.17
CA LYS A 683 25.67 -15.86 39.06
C LYS A 683 24.62 -16.85 39.55
N LEU A 684 25.06 -18.10 39.72
CA LEU A 684 24.26 -19.13 40.40
C LEU A 684 24.43 -19.00 41.91
N ALA A 685 23.32 -18.80 42.62
CA ALA A 685 23.28 -18.73 44.08
C ALA A 685 22.81 -20.07 44.64
N TYR A 686 23.74 -20.83 45.21
CA TYR A 686 23.42 -22.12 45.83
C TYR A 686 22.81 -21.92 47.22
N PRO A 687 21.84 -22.76 47.62
CA PRO A 687 21.28 -22.73 48.98
C PRO A 687 22.35 -23.10 50.02
N ALA A 688 22.12 -22.76 51.29
CA ALA A 688 23.11 -22.91 52.37
C ALA A 688 23.68 -24.34 52.54
N GLY A 689 22.94 -25.39 52.12
CA GLY A 689 23.40 -26.78 52.11
C GLY A 689 24.15 -27.21 50.83
N GLY A 690 24.52 -26.27 49.96
CA GLY A 690 25.19 -26.53 48.68
C GLY A 690 24.32 -27.34 47.72
N GLU A 691 24.94 -28.19 46.90
CA GLU A 691 24.25 -29.04 45.92
C GLU A 691 23.24 -30.02 46.54
N SER A 692 23.45 -30.39 47.81
CA SER A 692 22.59 -31.36 48.51
C SER A 692 21.22 -30.79 48.88
N ALA A 693 21.10 -29.46 48.97
CA ALA A 693 19.88 -28.76 49.31
C ALA A 693 19.14 -28.18 48.09
N LEU A 694 19.58 -28.49 46.86
CA LEU A 694 18.93 -28.03 45.63
C LEU A 694 17.55 -28.68 45.46
N LEU A 695 16.61 -27.88 44.97
CA LEU A 695 15.32 -28.42 44.54
C LEU A 695 15.54 -29.41 43.41
N THR A 696 14.92 -30.58 43.54
CA THR A 696 15.12 -31.70 42.62
C THR A 696 13.88 -31.91 41.76
N ALA A 697 14.08 -32.08 40.45
CA ALA A 697 13.06 -32.46 39.49
C ALA A 697 13.45 -33.76 38.77
N THR A 698 12.59 -34.78 38.80
CA THR A 698 12.86 -36.08 38.16
C THR A 698 12.07 -36.19 36.85
N VAL A 699 12.75 -36.53 35.75
CA VAL A 699 12.17 -36.80 34.44
C VAL A 699 11.94 -38.31 34.29
N GLU A 700 10.71 -38.72 33.97
CA GLU A 700 10.34 -40.13 33.80
C GLU A 700 10.50 -40.59 32.33
N PRO A 701 10.77 -41.89 32.06
CA PRO A 701 11.07 -42.41 30.71
C PRO A 701 10.00 -42.15 29.65
N GLU A 702 8.73 -42.06 30.05
CA GLU A 702 7.57 -41.89 29.17
C GLU A 702 7.60 -40.55 28.44
N THR A 703 8.26 -39.54 29.00
CA THR A 703 8.41 -38.20 28.40
C THR A 703 9.15 -38.23 27.06
N LYS A 704 9.99 -39.25 26.82
CA LYS A 704 10.74 -39.42 25.56
C LYS A 704 9.84 -39.60 24.35
N GLN A 705 8.61 -40.07 24.53
CA GLN A 705 7.65 -40.27 23.44
C GLN A 705 7.11 -38.96 22.87
N ILE A 706 7.21 -37.85 23.63
CA ILE A 706 6.63 -36.57 23.22
C ILE A 706 7.61 -35.41 23.34
N ARG A 707 8.18 -35.18 24.53
CA ARG A 707 9.05 -34.03 24.85
C ARG A 707 10.11 -34.48 25.87
N PRO A 708 11.27 -34.98 25.39
CA PRO A 708 12.28 -35.61 26.24
C PRO A 708 13.05 -34.67 27.16
N TYR A 709 13.14 -33.38 26.83
CA TYR A 709 14.03 -32.46 27.53
C TYR A 709 13.27 -31.57 28.53
N PHE A 710 13.92 -31.34 29.68
CA PHE A 710 13.39 -30.58 30.80
C PHE A 710 14.50 -29.75 31.44
N ALA A 711 14.21 -28.51 31.80
CA ALA A 711 15.06 -27.64 32.59
C ALA A 711 14.22 -26.81 33.56
N CYS A 712 14.81 -26.37 34.67
CA CYS A 712 14.16 -25.47 35.60
C CYS A 712 15.12 -24.47 36.24
N ALA A 713 14.58 -23.36 36.74
CA ALA A 713 15.31 -22.29 37.41
C ALA A 713 14.44 -21.68 38.52
N VAL A 714 15.07 -21.11 39.55
CA VAL A 714 14.36 -20.39 40.62
C VAL A 714 14.87 -18.96 40.76
N LEU A 715 13.92 -18.02 40.83
CA LEU A 715 14.18 -16.64 41.20
C LEU A 715 13.63 -16.40 42.62
N ARG A 716 14.51 -16.03 43.55
CA ARG A 716 14.16 -15.83 44.97
C ARG A 716 13.91 -14.37 45.31
N ASN A 717 12.92 -14.13 46.15
CA ASN A 717 12.60 -12.82 46.71
C ASN A 717 12.42 -11.72 45.64
N VAL A 718 11.74 -12.05 44.55
CA VAL A 718 11.42 -11.15 43.44
C VAL A 718 10.44 -10.07 43.90
N LYS A 719 10.69 -8.82 43.51
CA LYS A 719 9.81 -7.68 43.77
C LYS A 719 9.12 -7.23 42.48
N PHE A 720 7.96 -7.79 42.19
CA PHE A 720 7.14 -7.33 41.07
C PHE A 720 6.33 -6.08 41.41
N THR A 721 6.40 -5.12 40.50
CA THR A 721 5.37 -4.13 40.23
C THR A 721 4.41 -4.68 39.16
N GLU A 722 3.23 -4.09 39.02
CA GLU A 722 2.25 -4.43 37.98
C GLU A 722 2.90 -4.46 36.57
N ARG A 723 3.69 -3.44 36.25
CA ARG A 723 4.38 -3.32 34.95
C ARG A 723 5.47 -4.36 34.73
N SER A 724 6.30 -4.60 35.73
CA SER A 724 7.34 -5.64 35.63
C SER A 724 6.72 -7.05 35.54
N TYR A 725 5.54 -7.25 36.13
CA TYR A 725 4.80 -8.49 35.98
C TYR A 725 4.24 -8.64 34.56
N GLU A 726 3.64 -7.57 34.00
CA GLU A 726 3.20 -7.56 32.60
C GLU A 726 4.37 -7.80 31.62
N SER A 727 5.52 -7.15 31.85
CA SER A 727 6.76 -7.39 31.06
C SER A 727 7.22 -8.85 31.14
N PHE A 728 7.12 -9.48 32.32
CA PHE A 728 7.48 -10.89 32.50
C PHE A 728 6.61 -11.83 31.68
N ILE A 729 5.30 -11.59 31.66
CA ILE A 729 4.36 -12.35 30.85
C ILE A 729 4.57 -12.08 29.36
N ASP A 730 4.79 -10.82 28.96
CA ASP A 730 5.05 -10.47 27.56
C ASP A 730 6.33 -11.15 27.06
N LEU A 731 7.43 -11.12 27.81
CA LEU A 731 8.66 -11.84 27.44
C LEU A 731 8.40 -13.33 27.21
N GLN A 732 7.64 -13.97 28.11
CA GLN A 732 7.28 -15.38 27.99
C GLN A 732 6.52 -15.63 26.67
N ASP A 733 5.53 -14.80 26.35
CA ASP A 733 4.71 -14.94 25.14
C ASP A 733 5.51 -14.62 23.87
N LYS A 734 6.40 -13.62 23.89
CA LYS A 734 7.31 -13.28 22.77
C LYS A 734 8.27 -14.43 22.47
N LEU A 735 8.88 -15.04 23.48
CA LEU A 735 9.71 -16.23 23.33
C LEU A 735 8.90 -17.40 22.77
N HIS A 736 7.68 -17.63 23.27
CA HIS A 736 6.76 -18.66 22.77
C HIS A 736 6.43 -18.50 21.30
N GLN A 737 6.22 -17.28 20.83
CA GLN A 737 5.90 -16.98 19.43
C GLN A 737 7.12 -17.12 18.51
N ASN A 738 8.29 -16.64 18.94
CA ASN A 738 9.50 -16.57 18.13
C ASN A 738 10.33 -17.87 18.21
N ILE A 739 11.35 -17.93 19.08
CA ILE A 739 12.32 -19.05 19.16
C ILE A 739 11.65 -20.41 19.41
N CYS A 740 10.56 -20.42 20.17
CA CYS A 740 9.84 -21.64 20.52
C CYS A 740 8.89 -22.13 19.41
N ARG A 741 8.69 -21.35 18.33
CA ARG A 741 7.72 -21.57 17.25
C ARG A 741 6.33 -21.98 17.76
N ARG A 742 5.63 -21.04 18.39
CA ARG A 742 4.29 -21.28 18.98
C ARG A 742 4.29 -22.50 19.89
N ARG A 743 5.27 -22.54 20.81
CA ARG A 743 5.46 -23.60 21.81
C ARG A 743 5.78 -25.00 21.27
N GLN A 744 5.93 -25.17 19.95
CA GLN A 744 6.22 -26.46 19.33
C GLN A 744 7.54 -27.04 19.82
N PHE A 745 8.60 -26.22 19.85
CA PHE A 745 9.92 -26.68 20.29
C PHE A 745 10.12 -26.59 21.79
N VAL A 746 9.70 -25.49 22.40
CA VAL A 746 9.92 -25.21 23.84
C VAL A 746 8.64 -24.62 24.43
N ALA A 747 8.22 -25.06 25.62
CA ALA A 747 7.19 -24.39 26.39
C ALA A 747 7.72 -24.03 27.77
N ILE A 748 7.31 -22.86 28.25
CA ILE A 748 7.76 -22.28 29.52
C ILE A 748 6.54 -22.26 30.44
N GLY A 749 6.70 -22.79 31.64
CA GLY A 749 5.78 -22.64 32.76
C GLY A 749 6.41 -21.78 33.85
N THR A 750 5.58 -20.94 34.46
CA THR A 750 5.98 -20.04 35.54
C THR A 750 5.02 -20.26 36.71
N HIS A 751 5.60 -20.50 37.89
CA HIS A 751 4.89 -20.99 39.05
C HIS A 751 5.28 -20.23 40.32
N ASP A 752 4.30 -19.99 41.20
CA ASP A 752 4.57 -19.51 42.55
C ASP A 752 5.16 -20.63 43.40
N LEU A 753 6.46 -20.54 43.71
CA LEU A 753 7.19 -21.57 44.45
C LEU A 753 6.66 -21.74 45.88
N ASP A 754 6.05 -20.70 46.48
CA ASP A 754 5.54 -20.76 47.85
C ASP A 754 4.26 -21.61 47.95
N THR A 755 3.59 -21.88 46.82
CA THR A 755 2.38 -22.71 46.77
C THR A 755 2.68 -24.20 46.53
N ILE A 756 3.85 -24.55 46.01
CA ILE A 756 4.20 -25.91 45.55
C ILE A 756 5.29 -26.54 46.43
N GLN A 757 5.38 -27.88 46.44
CA GLN A 757 6.36 -28.60 47.27
C GLN A 757 7.25 -29.53 46.44
N ALA A 758 8.57 -29.37 46.58
CA ALA A 758 9.57 -30.25 45.98
C ALA A 758 9.69 -31.60 46.74
N PRO A 759 10.17 -32.68 46.09
CA PRO A 759 10.69 -32.76 44.71
C PRO A 759 9.59 -32.79 43.64
N PHE A 760 9.92 -32.29 42.45
CA PHE A 760 9.04 -32.25 41.29
C PHE A 760 9.22 -33.49 40.40
N ARG A 761 8.19 -33.87 39.66
CA ARG A 761 8.24 -35.00 38.71
C ARG A 761 7.62 -34.59 37.37
N TYR A 762 8.41 -34.73 36.30
CA TYR A 762 7.97 -34.53 34.92
C TYR A 762 7.76 -35.89 34.25
N ARG A 763 6.51 -36.18 33.86
CA ARG A 763 6.11 -37.48 33.31
C ARG A 763 5.10 -37.33 32.19
N ALA A 764 4.84 -38.39 31.44
CA ALA A 764 3.77 -38.42 30.43
C ALA A 764 2.73 -39.48 30.80
N ARG A 765 1.44 -39.10 30.83
CA ARG A 765 0.34 -39.98 31.22
C ARG A 765 -0.80 -39.98 30.20
N PRO A 766 -1.62 -41.04 30.13
CA PRO A 766 -2.84 -41.03 29.33
C PRO A 766 -3.74 -39.83 29.71
N PRO A 767 -4.39 -39.15 28.75
CA PRO A 767 -5.21 -37.96 29.01
C PRO A 767 -6.34 -38.17 30.04
N LYS A 768 -6.85 -39.39 30.13
CA LYS A 768 -7.93 -39.78 31.06
C LYS A 768 -7.51 -39.81 32.53
N ASP A 769 -6.21 -40.02 32.78
CA ASP A 769 -5.66 -40.16 34.13
C ASP A 769 -5.15 -38.83 34.70
N ILE A 770 -5.29 -37.75 33.94
CA ILE A 770 -4.84 -36.41 34.29
C ILE A 770 -6.07 -35.59 34.63
N LYS A 771 -6.14 -35.09 35.87
CA LYS A 771 -7.21 -34.23 36.36
C LYS A 771 -6.63 -33.06 37.16
N PHE A 772 -7.01 -31.83 36.81
CA PHE A 772 -6.61 -30.62 37.54
C PHE A 772 -7.49 -29.42 37.18
N ILE A 773 -7.33 -28.33 37.94
CA ILE A 773 -7.98 -27.04 37.68
C ILE A 773 -7.03 -26.20 36.83
N PRO A 774 -7.32 -25.95 35.55
CA PRO A 774 -6.45 -25.16 34.69
C PRO A 774 -6.55 -23.66 35.01
N LEU A 775 -5.52 -22.91 34.63
CA LEU A 775 -5.44 -21.47 34.82
C LEU A 775 -6.69 -20.74 34.29
N GLY A 776 -7.28 -19.88 35.11
CA GLY A 776 -8.46 -19.08 34.76
C GLY A 776 -9.80 -19.82 34.85
N LYS A 777 -9.83 -21.08 35.27
CA LYS A 777 -11.07 -21.84 35.53
C LYS A 777 -11.19 -22.18 37.01
N SER A 778 -12.42 -22.44 37.45
CA SER A 778 -12.73 -22.82 38.84
C SER A 778 -13.08 -24.29 39.02
N GLN A 779 -13.35 -25.00 37.93
CA GLN A 779 -13.72 -26.43 37.95
C GLN A 779 -12.52 -27.29 37.57
N GLU A 780 -12.52 -28.52 38.08
CA GLU A 780 -11.51 -29.53 37.79
C GLU A 780 -11.93 -30.33 36.55
N TYR A 781 -11.04 -30.41 35.56
CA TYR A 781 -11.28 -31.10 34.29
C TYR A 781 -10.26 -32.20 34.07
N THR A 782 -10.65 -33.22 33.30
CA THR A 782 -9.68 -34.17 32.75
C THR A 782 -8.96 -33.57 31.53
N ALA A 783 -7.75 -34.04 31.21
CA ALA A 783 -7.02 -33.50 30.06
C ALA A 783 -7.73 -33.76 28.71
N GLU A 784 -8.49 -34.85 28.60
CA GLU A 784 -9.33 -35.15 27.42
C GLU A 784 -10.48 -34.13 27.28
N GLU A 785 -11.15 -33.79 28.39
CA GLU A 785 -12.18 -32.75 28.41
C GLU A 785 -11.60 -31.37 28.08
N LEU A 786 -10.41 -31.04 28.61
CA LEU A 786 -9.75 -29.76 28.36
C LEU A 786 -9.46 -29.52 26.88
N MET A 787 -9.07 -30.56 26.14
CA MET A 787 -8.86 -30.45 24.69
C MET A 787 -10.12 -29.97 23.98
N THR A 788 -11.29 -30.48 24.37
CA THR A 788 -12.57 -30.09 23.77
C THR A 788 -13.00 -28.70 24.20
N VAL A 789 -12.80 -28.33 25.48
CA VAL A 789 -13.12 -26.98 25.99
C VAL A 789 -12.32 -25.91 25.24
N TYR A 790 -11.02 -26.16 25.03
CA TYR A 790 -10.12 -25.19 24.41
C TYR A 790 -10.22 -25.11 22.89
N GLU A 791 -10.93 -26.00 22.20
CA GLU A 791 -11.19 -25.87 20.76
C GLU A 791 -11.91 -24.57 20.41
N SER A 792 -12.80 -24.13 21.31
CA SER A 792 -13.55 -22.89 21.16
C SER A 792 -12.75 -21.64 21.53
N GLU A 793 -11.63 -21.78 22.24
CA GLU A 793 -10.81 -20.66 22.72
C GLU A 793 -9.73 -20.29 21.71
N LYS A 794 -9.91 -19.13 21.05
CA LYS A 794 -9.03 -18.65 19.95
C LYS A 794 -7.53 -18.65 20.30
N HIS A 795 -7.17 -18.40 21.55
CA HIS A 795 -5.77 -18.32 21.99
C HIS A 795 -5.13 -19.71 22.12
N LEU A 796 -5.81 -20.66 22.76
CA LEU A 796 -5.27 -21.99 23.06
C LEU A 796 -5.52 -23.02 21.96
N ALA A 797 -6.57 -22.86 21.16
CA ALA A 797 -6.92 -23.77 20.06
C ALA A 797 -5.76 -24.06 19.10
N ARG A 798 -4.86 -23.07 18.90
CA ARG A 798 -3.69 -23.18 18.02
C ARG A 798 -2.61 -24.14 18.55
N TYR A 799 -2.57 -24.40 19.86
CA TYR A 799 -1.56 -25.25 20.50
C TYR A 799 -2.04 -26.69 20.72
N LEU A 800 -3.35 -26.95 20.68
CA LEU A 800 -3.91 -28.28 20.91
C LEU A 800 -3.32 -29.34 19.96
N PRO A 801 -3.17 -29.10 18.65
CA PRO A 801 -2.64 -30.11 17.73
C PRO A 801 -1.21 -30.58 18.05
N ILE A 802 -0.46 -29.86 18.90
CA ILE A 802 0.92 -30.22 19.26
C ILE A 802 0.96 -31.57 20.01
N ILE A 803 -0.02 -31.80 20.89
CA ILE A 803 -0.05 -33.03 21.72
C ILE A 803 -1.35 -33.82 21.56
N ARG A 804 -2.38 -33.27 20.89
CA ARG A 804 -3.72 -33.87 20.81
C ARG A 804 -3.72 -35.35 20.39
N ASP A 805 -2.96 -35.67 19.35
CA ASP A 805 -2.94 -37.01 18.74
C ASP A 805 -1.96 -37.97 19.43
N SER A 806 -1.28 -37.53 20.49
CA SER A 806 -0.39 -38.37 21.26
C SER A 806 -1.17 -39.28 22.23
N PRO A 807 -0.73 -40.54 22.42
CA PRO A 807 -1.32 -41.43 23.41
C PRO A 807 -1.08 -40.97 24.86
N VAL A 808 -0.07 -40.12 25.10
CA VAL A 808 0.31 -39.61 26.42
C VAL A 808 0.53 -38.10 26.39
N TYR A 809 0.11 -37.40 27.43
CA TYR A 809 0.31 -35.96 27.60
C TYR A 809 1.36 -35.69 28.68
N PRO A 810 2.31 -34.75 28.43
CA PRO A 810 3.34 -34.43 29.39
C PRO A 810 2.76 -33.54 30.51
N ILE A 811 3.21 -33.80 31.74
CA ILE A 811 2.64 -33.18 32.94
C ILE A 811 3.68 -33.10 34.04
N ILE A 812 3.62 -32.02 34.82
CA ILE A 812 4.51 -31.77 35.94
C ILE A 812 3.74 -31.87 37.25
N TYR A 813 4.25 -32.65 38.19
CA TYR A 813 3.69 -32.86 39.51
C TYR A 813 4.62 -32.37 40.62
N ASP A 814 4.03 -31.94 41.73
CA ASP A 814 4.74 -31.73 42.98
C ASP A 814 4.87 -33.05 43.80
N LYS A 815 5.45 -32.93 45.00
CA LYS A 815 5.56 -34.04 45.97
C LYS A 815 4.20 -34.62 46.38
N ASN A 816 3.16 -33.79 46.45
CA ASN A 816 1.81 -34.15 46.89
C ASN A 816 0.92 -34.65 45.73
N ASN A 817 1.46 -34.85 44.53
CA ASN A 817 0.72 -35.17 43.30
C ASN A 817 -0.25 -34.07 42.83
N VAL A 818 -0.01 -32.81 43.21
CA VAL A 818 -0.68 -31.65 42.62
C VAL A 818 -0.06 -31.36 41.26
N VAL A 819 -0.91 -31.11 40.26
CA VAL A 819 -0.47 -30.74 38.90
C VAL A 819 -0.04 -29.28 38.88
N LEU A 820 1.18 -29.01 38.40
CA LEU A 820 1.70 -27.67 38.16
C LEU A 820 1.29 -27.18 36.78
N SER A 821 1.55 -27.97 35.74
CA SER A 821 1.25 -27.62 34.36
C SER A 821 1.08 -28.85 33.47
N MET A 822 0.39 -28.65 32.36
CA MET A 822 0.27 -29.60 31.25
C MET A 822 0.90 -28.95 30.00
N PRO A 823 2.23 -29.02 29.85
CA PRO A 823 2.91 -28.46 28.68
C PRO A 823 2.44 -29.12 27.37
N PRO A 824 2.45 -28.42 26.22
CA PRO A 824 2.66 -26.99 26.00
C PRO A 824 1.38 -26.14 26.18
N ILE A 825 0.30 -26.70 26.73
CA ILE A 825 -1.04 -26.11 26.64
C ILE A 825 -1.27 -25.07 27.75
N ILE A 826 -1.32 -25.49 29.01
CA ILE A 826 -1.79 -24.63 30.10
C ILE A 826 -1.16 -24.99 31.45
N ASN A 827 -1.07 -23.99 32.33
CA ASN A 827 -0.65 -24.16 33.74
C ASN A 827 -1.86 -24.38 34.65
N SER A 828 -1.61 -24.79 35.89
CA SER A 828 -2.62 -25.01 36.94
C SER A 828 -2.92 -23.71 37.70
N GLU A 829 -4.19 -23.49 38.06
CA GLU A 829 -4.59 -22.32 38.87
C GLU A 829 -3.92 -22.33 40.26
N HIS A 830 -3.62 -23.51 40.80
CA HIS A 830 -2.99 -23.68 42.13
C HIS A 830 -1.62 -22.99 42.22
N SER A 831 -0.84 -23.04 41.15
CA SER A 831 0.54 -22.55 41.10
C SER A 831 0.68 -21.18 40.43
N LYS A 832 -0.43 -20.46 40.27
CA LYS A 832 -0.51 -19.20 39.53
C LYS A 832 0.35 -18.12 40.20
N ILE A 833 1.16 -17.45 39.39
CA ILE A 833 1.90 -16.26 39.81
C ILE A 833 0.96 -15.07 39.98
N THR A 834 1.20 -14.29 41.02
CA THR A 834 0.47 -13.06 41.34
C THR A 834 1.45 -11.95 41.72
N LEU A 835 0.99 -10.71 41.88
CA LEU A 835 1.83 -9.60 42.34
C LEU A 835 2.43 -9.82 43.74
N ASN A 836 1.84 -10.72 44.54
CA ASN A 836 2.33 -11.07 45.87
C ASN A 836 3.39 -12.17 45.85
N THR A 837 3.56 -12.88 44.73
CA THR A 837 4.55 -13.94 44.59
C THR A 837 5.95 -13.38 44.83
N ARG A 838 6.72 -14.09 45.68
CA ARG A 838 8.11 -13.72 46.01
C ARG A 838 9.10 -14.69 45.44
N ASN A 839 8.75 -15.97 45.35
CA ASN A 839 9.64 -16.99 44.83
C ASN A 839 9.01 -17.60 43.57
N ILE A 840 9.74 -17.56 42.46
CA ILE A 840 9.23 -18.04 41.17
C ILE A 840 9.98 -19.29 40.80
N PHE A 841 9.25 -20.36 40.53
CA PHE A 841 9.77 -21.57 39.91
C PHE A 841 9.45 -21.52 38.41
N ILE A 842 10.48 -21.62 37.59
CA ILE A 842 10.36 -21.64 36.13
C ILE A 842 10.65 -23.06 35.67
N ASP A 843 9.70 -23.70 35.01
CA ASP A 843 9.92 -24.94 34.29
C ASP A 843 9.94 -24.69 32.79
N VAL A 844 10.77 -25.45 32.08
CA VAL A 844 10.87 -25.37 30.63
C VAL A 844 10.93 -26.79 30.08
N THR A 845 10.02 -27.09 29.17
CA THR A 845 9.91 -28.41 28.51
C THR A 845 10.17 -28.27 27.03
N ALA A 846 10.89 -29.22 26.42
CA ALA A 846 11.29 -29.08 25.02
C ALA A 846 11.45 -30.39 24.25
N THR A 847 11.39 -30.27 22.93
CA THR A 847 11.85 -31.28 21.97
C THR A 847 13.27 -31.03 21.47
N ASP A 848 13.79 -29.81 21.65
CA ASP A 848 15.14 -29.37 21.27
C ASP A 848 15.90 -28.90 22.51
N GLU A 849 17.03 -29.54 22.81
CA GLU A 849 17.86 -29.25 23.98
C GLU A 849 18.59 -27.90 23.90
N THR A 850 19.03 -27.48 22.70
CA THR A 850 19.75 -26.21 22.54
C THR A 850 18.82 -25.04 22.82
N LYS A 851 17.61 -25.07 22.25
CA LYS A 851 16.58 -24.05 22.46
C LYS A 851 16.10 -24.04 23.91
N LEU A 852 16.01 -25.21 24.54
CA LEU A 852 15.69 -25.33 25.97
C LEU A 852 16.67 -24.50 26.81
N ASN A 853 17.97 -24.68 26.62
CA ASN A 853 18.99 -23.99 27.39
C ASN A 853 18.94 -22.48 27.16
N ILE A 854 18.82 -22.05 25.89
CA ILE A 854 18.71 -20.63 25.53
C ILE A 854 17.50 -19.99 26.22
N VAL A 855 16.31 -20.57 26.06
CA VAL A 855 15.07 -20.02 26.61
C VAL A 855 15.11 -19.95 28.14
N THR A 856 15.60 -21.01 28.79
CA THR A 856 15.75 -21.05 30.26
C THR A 856 16.71 -19.98 30.74
N ASN A 857 17.84 -19.79 30.04
CA ASN A 857 18.82 -18.77 30.37
C ASN A 857 18.24 -17.36 30.19
N ILE A 858 17.58 -17.07 29.06
CA ILE A 858 17.01 -15.73 28.78
C ILE A 858 15.98 -15.36 29.84
N ILE A 859 14.98 -16.20 30.10
CA ILE A 859 13.91 -15.84 31.05
C ILE A 859 14.46 -15.66 32.48
N ALA A 860 15.40 -16.52 32.90
CA ALA A 860 15.99 -16.44 34.23
C ALA A 860 16.89 -15.20 34.38
N THR A 861 17.72 -14.90 33.38
CA THR A 861 18.68 -13.79 33.44
C THR A 861 18.02 -12.43 33.31
N MET A 862 17.00 -12.26 32.45
CA MET A 862 16.33 -10.97 32.26
C MET A 862 15.69 -10.46 33.57
N PHE A 863 14.98 -11.32 34.29
CA PHE A 863 14.21 -10.95 35.47
C PHE A 863 14.95 -11.14 36.79
N SER A 864 16.16 -11.70 36.76
CA SER A 864 17.04 -11.77 37.93
C SER A 864 17.45 -10.39 38.49
N GLU A 865 17.26 -9.30 37.74
CA GLU A 865 17.48 -7.93 38.24
C GLU A 865 16.51 -7.55 39.37
N TYR A 866 15.34 -8.18 39.43
CA TYR A 866 14.31 -7.92 40.44
C TYR A 866 14.43 -8.81 41.68
N CYS A 867 15.42 -9.72 41.72
CA CYS A 867 15.76 -10.50 42.90
C CYS A 867 16.29 -9.58 44.01
N ALA A 868 16.19 -10.01 45.28
CA ALA A 868 16.72 -9.24 46.40
C ALA A 868 18.24 -8.99 46.29
N GLU A 869 18.98 -9.97 45.78
CA GLU A 869 20.35 -9.81 45.28
C GLU A 869 20.28 -9.83 43.74
N PRO A 870 20.49 -8.68 43.07
CA PRO A 870 20.35 -8.60 41.61
C PRO A 870 21.28 -9.57 40.87
N TYR A 871 20.79 -10.12 39.76
CA TYR A 871 21.53 -11.03 38.87
C TYR A 871 21.91 -12.38 39.50
N THR A 872 21.17 -12.79 40.53
CA THR A 872 21.31 -14.11 41.17
C THR A 872 20.15 -15.03 40.79
N ILE A 873 20.49 -16.28 40.45
CA ILE A 873 19.55 -17.33 40.09
C ILE A 873 19.85 -18.57 40.93
N GLU A 874 18.83 -19.14 41.57
CA GLU A 874 18.98 -20.41 42.30
C GLU A 874 18.88 -21.58 41.29
N PRO A 875 19.92 -22.41 41.17
CA PRO A 875 19.87 -23.55 40.26
C PRO A 875 18.98 -24.67 40.83
N CYS A 876 18.57 -25.58 39.96
CA CYS A 876 17.81 -26.79 40.29
C CYS A 876 18.52 -28.03 39.76
N LYS A 877 18.32 -29.17 40.44
CA LYS A 877 18.87 -30.46 40.05
C LYS A 877 17.84 -31.28 39.27
N VAL A 878 18.08 -31.50 37.99
CA VAL A 878 17.26 -32.34 37.12
C VAL A 878 17.86 -33.74 37.05
N ILE A 879 17.06 -34.78 37.28
CA ILE A 879 17.46 -36.19 37.21
C ILE A 879 16.75 -36.83 36.02
N TYR A 880 17.53 -37.33 35.06
CA TYR A 880 16.99 -37.97 33.85
C TYR A 880 16.79 -39.49 34.02
N PRO A 881 16.02 -40.14 33.12
CA PRO A 881 15.72 -41.57 33.19
C PRO A 881 16.94 -42.49 33.17
N ASP A 882 18.05 -42.03 32.58
CA ASP A 882 19.32 -42.76 32.50
C ASP A 882 20.17 -42.65 33.78
N GLY A 883 19.66 -41.95 34.80
CA GLY A 883 20.36 -41.69 36.05
C GLY A 883 21.34 -40.53 35.98
N THR A 884 21.47 -39.87 34.82
CA THR A 884 22.29 -38.65 34.71
C THR A 884 21.61 -37.49 35.44
N THR A 885 22.42 -36.66 36.08
CA THR A 885 21.94 -35.47 36.80
C THR A 885 22.52 -34.22 36.18
N ARG A 886 21.67 -33.23 35.92
CA ARG A 886 22.05 -31.94 35.36
C ARG A 886 21.63 -30.82 36.29
N ILE A 887 22.50 -29.83 36.45
CA ILE A 887 22.18 -28.58 37.15
C ILE A 887 21.70 -27.57 36.10
N THR A 888 20.52 -26.98 36.30
CA THR A 888 19.93 -25.98 35.40
C THR A 888 19.54 -24.73 36.17
N PRO A 889 19.61 -23.52 35.58
CA PRO A 889 20.13 -23.21 34.23
C PRO A 889 21.67 -23.28 34.17
N ASP A 890 22.21 -23.50 32.97
CA ASP A 890 23.66 -23.41 32.73
C ASP A 890 24.03 -21.98 32.30
N LEU A 891 24.56 -21.21 33.24
CA LEU A 891 24.93 -19.80 33.05
C LEU A 891 26.44 -19.61 32.78
N LYS A 892 27.14 -20.64 32.31
CA LYS A 892 28.56 -20.53 31.94
C LYS A 892 28.76 -19.51 30.81
N TYR A 893 29.76 -18.67 30.98
CA TYR A 893 30.18 -17.73 29.94
C TYR A 893 31.07 -18.47 28.95
N ARG A 894 30.72 -18.42 27.67
CA ARG A 894 31.53 -19.04 26.61
C ARG A 894 32.69 -18.11 26.30
N THR A 895 33.92 -18.62 26.38
CA THR A 895 35.11 -17.84 26.01
C THR A 895 35.40 -18.06 24.53
N THR A 896 35.60 -16.96 23.81
CA THR A 896 35.99 -16.92 22.39
C THR A 896 37.03 -15.81 22.20
N SER A 897 37.74 -15.81 21.09
CA SER A 897 38.69 -14.74 20.74
C SER A 897 38.21 -13.94 19.54
N ALA A 898 38.66 -12.68 19.47
CA ALA A 898 38.58 -11.80 18.30
C ALA A 898 39.94 -11.15 18.06
N HIS A 899 40.31 -10.92 16.82
CA HIS A 899 41.56 -10.30 16.42
C HIS A 899 41.31 -8.90 15.88
N ALA A 900 42.06 -7.91 16.36
CA ALA A 900 41.94 -6.55 15.87
C ALA A 900 42.28 -6.45 14.37
N SER A 901 43.26 -7.22 13.90
CA SER A 901 43.61 -7.36 12.48
C SER A 901 42.44 -7.83 11.62
N TYR A 902 41.67 -8.82 12.09
CA TYR A 902 40.48 -9.31 11.39
C TYR A 902 39.39 -8.25 11.34
N VAL A 903 39.06 -7.63 12.48
CA VAL A 903 38.07 -6.53 12.53
C VAL A 903 38.45 -5.40 11.57
N ASN A 904 39.72 -4.97 11.57
CA ASN A 904 40.23 -3.93 10.68
C ASN A 904 40.13 -4.34 9.20
N SER A 905 40.44 -5.59 8.86
CA SER A 905 40.36 -6.11 7.49
C SER A 905 38.94 -6.08 6.92
N CYS A 906 37.92 -6.29 7.77
CA CYS A 906 36.51 -6.27 7.36
C CYS A 906 35.93 -4.86 7.35
N THR A 907 36.35 -4.00 8.27
CA THR A 907 35.74 -2.67 8.49
C THR A 907 36.50 -1.51 7.83
N GLY A 908 37.72 -1.76 7.33
CA GLY A 908 38.60 -0.70 6.81
C GLY A 908 39.18 0.22 7.90
N LEU A 909 38.98 -0.13 9.18
CA LEU A 909 39.49 0.64 10.31
C LEU A 909 40.96 0.33 10.64
N ASN A 910 41.52 1.10 11.56
CA ASN A 910 42.85 0.88 12.12
C ASN A 910 42.82 0.97 13.65
N LEU A 911 42.15 -0.01 14.26
CA LEU A 911 41.97 -0.12 15.72
C LEU A 911 42.98 -1.09 16.32
N ASP A 912 43.37 -0.83 17.57
CA ASP A 912 44.17 -1.74 18.40
C ASP A 912 43.25 -2.63 19.26
N ALA A 913 43.77 -3.75 19.78
CA ALA A 913 43.01 -4.68 20.61
C ALA A 913 42.32 -4.01 21.83
N PRO A 914 42.92 -3.04 22.56
CA PRO A 914 42.23 -2.31 23.62
C PRO A 914 41.01 -1.52 23.15
N LYS A 915 41.07 -0.85 21.99
CA LYS A 915 39.91 -0.14 21.42
C LYS A 915 38.82 -1.12 21.00
N VAL A 916 39.18 -2.23 20.37
CA VAL A 916 38.22 -3.29 20.00
C VAL A 916 37.54 -3.86 21.25
N ALA A 917 38.29 -4.15 22.31
CA ALA A 917 37.73 -4.62 23.58
C ALA A 917 36.71 -3.63 24.17
N LYS A 918 36.99 -2.32 24.11
CA LYS A 918 36.06 -1.27 24.56
C LYS A 918 34.79 -1.20 23.71
N LEU A 919 34.89 -1.41 22.39
CA LEU A 919 33.73 -1.47 21.51
C LEU A 919 32.85 -2.69 21.82
N LEU A 920 33.45 -3.86 22.01
CA LEU A 920 32.74 -5.07 22.41
C LEU A 920 32.05 -4.93 23.78
N GLU A 921 32.69 -4.23 24.73
CA GLU A 921 32.08 -3.91 26.03
C GLU A 921 30.79 -3.10 25.89
N ARG A 922 30.74 -2.15 24.94
CA ARG A 922 29.52 -1.39 24.62
C ARG A 922 28.39 -2.26 24.06
N MET A 923 28.71 -3.44 23.52
CA MET A 923 27.73 -4.44 23.07
C MET A 923 27.42 -5.50 24.12
N THR A 924 27.64 -5.19 25.41
CA THR A 924 27.39 -6.08 26.56
C THR A 924 28.31 -7.31 26.65
N LEU A 925 29.44 -7.31 25.94
CA LEU A 925 30.42 -8.39 25.97
C LEU A 925 31.57 -8.09 26.91
N ILE A 926 31.92 -9.02 27.79
CA ILE A 926 33.05 -8.83 28.69
C ILE A 926 34.33 -9.17 27.92
N ALA A 927 35.10 -8.16 27.53
CA ALA A 927 36.30 -8.32 26.72
C ALA A 927 37.56 -7.88 27.48
N SER A 928 38.66 -8.60 27.27
CA SER A 928 39.98 -8.28 27.81
C SER A 928 41.07 -8.58 26.79
N VAL A 929 42.14 -7.79 26.76
CA VAL A 929 43.28 -8.03 25.87
C VAL A 929 44.04 -9.27 26.33
N SER A 930 44.44 -10.12 25.38
CA SER A 930 45.23 -11.31 25.68
C SER A 930 46.59 -10.93 26.27
N PRO A 931 47.04 -11.60 27.36
CA PRO A 931 48.37 -11.37 27.91
C PRO A 931 49.49 -11.92 27.01
N ASN A 932 49.15 -12.80 26.06
CA ASN A 932 50.12 -13.51 25.22
C ASN A 932 50.22 -12.93 23.79
N ASP A 933 49.19 -12.24 23.32
CA ASP A 933 49.13 -11.68 21.97
C ASP A 933 48.51 -10.28 22.01
N ALA A 934 49.18 -9.31 21.37
CA ALA A 934 48.74 -7.92 21.33
C ALA A 934 47.59 -7.67 20.34
N ASP A 935 47.34 -8.60 19.40
CA ASP A 935 46.25 -8.53 18.42
C ASP A 935 44.96 -9.21 18.93
N GLU A 936 45.09 -10.15 19.88
CA GLU A 936 44.00 -10.98 20.37
C GLU A 936 43.23 -10.31 21.53
N VAL A 937 41.90 -10.30 21.41
CA VAL A 937 40.93 -9.93 22.44
C VAL A 937 40.18 -11.17 22.90
N ILE A 938 40.31 -11.51 24.17
CA ILE A 938 39.57 -12.61 24.81
C ILE A 938 38.20 -12.08 25.23
N VAL A 939 37.14 -12.67 24.70
CA VAL A 939 35.75 -12.26 24.91
C VAL A 939 34.99 -13.36 25.66
N GLN A 940 34.37 -12.98 26.77
CA GLN A 940 33.44 -13.81 27.52
C GLN A 940 32.01 -13.48 27.08
N VAL A 941 31.43 -14.37 26.29
CA VAL A 941 30.07 -14.26 25.78
C VAL A 941 29.10 -14.64 26.91
N PRO A 942 28.20 -13.72 27.32
CA PRO A 942 27.21 -14.02 28.35
C PRO A 942 26.17 -15.03 27.85
N PRO A 943 25.53 -15.79 28.75
CA PRO A 943 24.47 -16.74 28.39
C PRO A 943 23.23 -16.08 27.75
N THR A 944 23.15 -14.75 27.78
CA THR A 944 22.13 -13.93 27.11
C THR A 944 22.37 -13.72 25.62
N ARG A 945 23.59 -13.97 25.12
CA ARG A 945 23.99 -13.75 23.71
C ARG A 945 24.27 -15.08 22.99
N PRO A 946 23.25 -15.91 22.72
CA PRO A 946 23.41 -17.18 22.00
C PRO A 946 23.64 -17.00 20.50
N ASP A 947 23.48 -15.77 19.98
CA ASP A 947 23.69 -15.37 18.59
C ASP A 947 25.16 -15.36 18.19
N ILE A 948 26.06 -15.09 19.13
CA ILE A 948 27.50 -15.13 18.86
C ILE A 948 27.92 -16.58 18.74
N LEU A 949 28.41 -16.97 17.58
CA LEU A 949 28.89 -18.32 17.24
C LEU A 949 30.32 -18.29 16.71
N HIS A 950 30.69 -17.24 15.99
CA HIS A 950 31.95 -17.07 15.27
C HIS A 950 32.57 -15.67 15.54
N GLU A 951 33.84 -15.50 15.17
CA GLU A 951 34.56 -14.23 15.29
C GLU A 951 33.93 -13.10 14.47
N CYS A 952 33.22 -13.43 13.38
CA CYS A 952 32.52 -12.45 12.55
C CYS A 952 31.37 -11.77 13.30
N ASP A 953 30.73 -12.45 14.25
CA ASP A 953 29.65 -11.86 15.06
C ASP A 953 30.23 -10.83 16.05
N LEU A 954 31.48 -11.03 16.49
CA LEU A 954 32.21 -10.06 17.31
C LEU A 954 32.66 -8.86 16.46
N MET A 955 33.09 -9.11 15.22
CA MET A 955 33.39 -8.04 14.27
C MET A 955 32.16 -7.19 13.95
N GLU A 956 30.99 -7.81 13.76
CA GLU A 956 29.71 -7.12 13.60
C GLU A 956 29.39 -6.24 14.82
N ASP A 957 29.41 -6.81 16.03
CA ASP A 957 29.17 -6.05 17.27
C ASP A 957 30.17 -4.88 17.42
N ALA A 958 31.45 -5.09 17.09
CA ALA A 958 32.45 -4.03 17.12
C ALA A 958 32.15 -2.91 16.10
N ALA A 959 31.68 -3.28 14.90
CA ALA A 959 31.28 -2.32 13.87
C ALA A 959 30.02 -1.54 14.26
N ILE A 960 29.02 -2.19 14.87
CA ILE A 960 27.81 -1.53 15.41
C ILE A 960 28.20 -0.54 16.52
N ALA A 961 29.01 -0.99 17.49
CA ALA A 961 29.52 -0.12 18.55
C ALA A 961 30.30 1.09 18.02
N TYR A 962 31.05 0.92 16.93
CA TYR A 962 31.75 2.02 16.29
C TYR A 962 30.78 2.97 15.59
N GLY A 963 29.78 2.41 14.91
CA GLY A 963 28.75 3.08 14.13
C GLY A 963 29.03 2.97 12.63
N PHE A 964 28.12 2.33 11.89
CA PHE A 964 28.32 2.03 10.46
C PHE A 964 28.57 3.29 9.62
N ASN A 965 27.86 4.39 9.90
CA ASN A 965 28.02 5.66 9.19
C ASN A 965 29.40 6.33 9.39
N LYS A 966 30.23 5.81 10.30
CA LYS A 966 31.59 6.31 10.54
C LYS A 966 32.66 5.44 9.87
N LEU A 967 32.26 4.32 9.28
CA LEU A 967 33.18 3.46 8.54
C LEU A 967 33.65 4.18 7.27
N PRO A 968 34.89 3.97 6.83
CA PRO A 968 35.38 4.58 5.60
C PRO A 968 34.75 3.92 4.37
N ASP A 969 34.22 4.73 3.46
CA ASP A 969 33.77 4.27 2.15
C ASP A 969 34.97 3.92 1.27
N THR A 970 34.99 2.69 0.74
CA THR A 970 36.06 2.24 -0.17
C THR A 970 35.48 1.56 -1.40
N PHE A 971 36.06 1.84 -2.57
CA PHE A 971 35.75 1.07 -3.78
C PHE A 971 36.57 -0.24 -3.81
N PRO A 972 35.95 -1.38 -4.16
CA PRO A 972 36.69 -2.63 -4.32
C PRO A 972 37.72 -2.49 -5.44
N ALA A 973 38.97 -2.93 -5.20
CA ALA A 973 40.09 -2.80 -6.15
C ALA A 973 40.01 -3.78 -7.35
N THR A 974 38.85 -4.38 -7.60
CA THR A 974 38.67 -5.43 -8.60
C THR A 974 38.17 -4.84 -9.92
N SER A 975 38.99 -4.90 -10.98
CA SER A 975 38.58 -4.51 -12.33
C SER A 975 37.89 -5.69 -13.03
N THR A 976 36.63 -5.54 -13.44
CA THR A 976 35.87 -6.56 -14.18
C THR A 976 35.32 -5.99 -15.48
N VAL A 977 35.26 -6.82 -16.53
CA VAL A 977 34.64 -6.47 -17.82
C VAL A 977 33.27 -7.14 -17.87
N ALA A 978 32.20 -6.34 -17.95
CA ALA A 978 30.84 -6.86 -18.01
C ALA A 978 30.52 -7.45 -19.39
N GLN A 979 29.74 -8.54 -19.41
CA GLN A 979 29.17 -9.10 -20.64
C GLN A 979 27.68 -9.40 -20.44
N PRO A 980 26.81 -9.04 -21.40
CA PRO A 980 25.40 -9.35 -21.31
C PRO A 980 25.14 -10.84 -21.58
N LEU A 981 24.16 -11.41 -20.90
CA LEU A 981 23.66 -12.74 -21.23
C LEU A 981 23.04 -12.71 -22.64
N ALA A 982 23.48 -13.60 -23.54
CA ALA A 982 23.08 -13.59 -24.95
C ALA A 982 21.56 -13.58 -25.16
N ILE A 983 20.82 -14.37 -24.38
CA ILE A 983 19.35 -14.47 -24.51
C ILE A 983 18.64 -13.20 -24.01
N SER A 984 19.19 -12.52 -23.00
CA SER A 984 18.66 -11.22 -22.53
C SER A 984 18.88 -10.16 -23.58
N LYS A 985 20.10 -10.06 -24.13
CA LYS A 985 20.41 -9.13 -25.24
C LYS A 985 19.49 -9.35 -26.44
N LEU A 986 19.25 -10.61 -26.80
CA LEU A 986 18.31 -10.96 -27.87
C LEU A 986 16.88 -10.53 -27.53
N SER A 987 16.41 -10.77 -26.30
CA SER A 987 15.08 -10.34 -25.85
C SER A 987 14.92 -8.82 -25.95
N ASP A 988 15.95 -8.05 -25.57
CA ASP A 988 15.92 -6.58 -25.62
C ASP A 988 15.85 -6.05 -27.07
N ILE A 989 16.50 -6.74 -28.02
CA ILE A 989 16.36 -6.44 -29.44
C ILE A 989 14.91 -6.67 -29.87
N VAL A 990 14.29 -7.81 -29.52
CA VAL A 990 12.89 -8.08 -29.87
C VAL A 990 11.95 -7.03 -29.28
N ARG A 991 12.13 -6.68 -28.00
CA ARG A 991 11.32 -5.66 -27.32
C ARG A 991 11.41 -4.31 -28.01
N THR A 992 12.64 -3.88 -28.30
CA THR A 992 12.89 -2.57 -28.93
C THR A 992 12.26 -2.51 -30.32
N GLU A 993 12.44 -3.54 -31.15
CA GLU A 993 11.87 -3.58 -32.49
C GLU A 993 10.33 -3.58 -32.47
N TRP A 994 9.72 -4.41 -31.62
CA TRP A 994 8.26 -4.47 -31.53
C TRP A 994 7.66 -3.18 -30.95
N ALA A 995 8.35 -2.52 -30.03
CA ALA A 995 7.98 -1.20 -29.54
C ALA A 995 8.07 -0.13 -30.65
N MET A 996 9.12 -0.16 -31.49
CA MET A 996 9.27 0.74 -32.63
C MET A 996 8.16 0.54 -33.69
N ASP A 997 7.65 -0.69 -33.83
CA ASP A 997 6.49 -1.00 -34.67
C ASP A 997 5.14 -0.56 -34.07
N GLY A 998 5.16 0.10 -32.91
CA GLY A 998 3.97 0.65 -32.23
C GLY A 998 3.17 -0.38 -31.44
N TRP A 999 3.82 -1.48 -31.01
CA TRP A 999 3.24 -2.42 -30.05
C TRP A 999 3.60 -2.03 -28.61
N VAL A 1000 2.74 -2.40 -27.67
CA VAL A 1000 2.91 -2.09 -26.25
C VAL A 1000 3.34 -3.36 -25.51
N GLU A 1001 4.45 -3.30 -24.78
CA GLU A 1001 4.89 -4.42 -23.95
C GLU A 1001 3.98 -4.56 -22.73
N ALA A 1002 3.59 -5.79 -22.42
CA ALA A 1002 2.83 -6.16 -21.24
C ALA A 1002 3.68 -7.03 -20.30
N LEU A 1003 3.39 -6.95 -19.00
CA LEU A 1003 4.04 -7.76 -17.96
C LEU A 1003 3.02 -8.58 -17.14
N PRO A 1004 2.37 -9.60 -17.73
CA PRO A 1004 1.47 -10.49 -17.00
C PRO A 1004 2.21 -11.33 -15.95
N LEU A 1005 1.47 -11.80 -14.94
CA LEU A 1005 2.00 -12.72 -13.94
C LEU A 1005 2.45 -14.05 -14.58
N ILE A 1006 3.52 -14.62 -14.04
CA ILE A 1006 4.08 -15.91 -14.47
C ILE A 1006 3.20 -17.10 -14.03
N LEU A 1007 2.47 -16.92 -12.92
CA LEU A 1007 1.57 -17.91 -12.37
C LEU A 1007 0.17 -17.71 -12.93
N CYS A 1008 -0.48 -18.80 -13.32
CA CYS A 1008 -1.85 -18.79 -13.84
C CYS A 1008 -2.64 -20.01 -13.34
N SER A 1009 -3.95 -19.99 -13.55
CA SER A 1009 -4.78 -21.16 -13.26
C SER A 1009 -4.46 -22.28 -14.25
N HIS A 1010 -4.77 -23.52 -13.86
CA HIS A 1010 -4.61 -24.66 -14.77
C HIS A 1010 -5.52 -24.53 -16.00
N GLU A 1011 -6.75 -24.06 -15.80
CA GLU A 1011 -7.73 -23.86 -16.87
C GLU A 1011 -7.27 -22.80 -17.88
N GLU A 1012 -6.75 -21.66 -17.42
CA GLU A 1012 -6.24 -20.59 -18.27
C GLU A 1012 -5.11 -21.07 -19.20
N ASN A 1013 -4.22 -21.91 -18.68
CA ASN A 1013 -3.07 -22.41 -19.43
C ASN A 1013 -3.42 -23.50 -20.45
N PHE A 1014 -4.54 -24.21 -20.24
CA PHE A 1014 -4.94 -25.35 -21.07
C PHE A 1014 -6.35 -25.20 -21.64
N GLU A 1015 -7.37 -25.41 -20.81
CA GLU A 1015 -8.77 -25.49 -21.24
C GLU A 1015 -9.22 -24.23 -21.97
N TRP A 1016 -8.86 -23.04 -21.49
CA TRP A 1016 -9.29 -21.78 -22.07
C TRP A 1016 -8.63 -21.51 -23.42
N LEU A 1017 -7.42 -22.03 -23.63
CA LEU A 1017 -6.74 -22.04 -24.92
C LEU A 1017 -7.17 -23.22 -25.82
N ASN A 1018 -8.17 -24.01 -25.42
CA ASN A 1018 -8.59 -25.25 -26.08
C ASN A 1018 -7.47 -26.31 -26.21
N ARG A 1019 -6.50 -26.29 -25.29
CA ARG A 1019 -5.41 -27.26 -25.21
C ARG A 1019 -5.74 -28.32 -24.16
N LYS A 1020 -5.18 -29.52 -24.33
CA LYS A 1020 -5.28 -30.60 -23.34
C LYS A 1020 -3.99 -30.67 -22.52
N ASP A 1021 -4.10 -30.76 -21.21
CA ASP A 1021 -2.96 -31.05 -20.35
C ASP A 1021 -2.54 -32.51 -20.52
N ASP A 1022 -1.27 -32.74 -20.84
CA ASP A 1022 -0.67 -34.06 -20.95
C ASP A 1022 -0.13 -34.58 -19.60
N GLY A 1023 -0.20 -33.75 -18.55
CA GLY A 1023 0.33 -33.99 -17.20
C GLY A 1023 1.86 -33.91 -17.12
N LYS A 1024 2.54 -33.79 -18.26
CA LYS A 1024 4.00 -33.85 -18.40
C LYS A 1024 4.61 -32.51 -18.77
N THR A 1025 3.84 -31.52 -19.20
CA THR A 1025 4.33 -30.24 -19.70
C THR A 1025 4.40 -29.16 -18.62
N ALA A 1026 3.29 -28.87 -17.92
CA ALA A 1026 3.22 -27.78 -16.94
C ALA A 1026 3.73 -28.15 -15.54
N VAL A 1027 4.38 -27.18 -14.88
CA VAL A 1027 4.80 -27.27 -13.46
C VAL A 1027 3.65 -26.82 -12.56
N ARG A 1028 3.34 -27.62 -11.53
CA ARG A 1028 2.23 -27.38 -10.58
C ARG A 1028 2.76 -26.93 -9.22
N ILE A 1029 2.10 -25.95 -8.61
CA ILE A 1029 2.40 -25.47 -7.26
C ILE A 1029 1.66 -26.34 -6.24
N ALA A 1030 2.35 -26.76 -5.18
CA ALA A 1030 1.80 -27.71 -4.20
C ALA A 1030 0.75 -27.09 -3.27
N ASN A 1031 0.95 -25.84 -2.86
CA ASN A 1031 0.12 -25.11 -1.89
C ASN A 1031 -0.21 -23.69 -2.39
N PRO A 1032 -0.91 -23.56 -3.54
CA PRO A 1032 -1.28 -22.26 -4.07
C PRO A 1032 -2.22 -21.54 -3.10
N LYS A 1033 -2.02 -20.23 -2.91
CA LYS A 1033 -2.88 -19.41 -2.03
C LYS A 1033 -4.21 -19.04 -2.68
N THR A 1034 -4.27 -19.09 -4.01
CA THR A 1034 -5.43 -18.76 -4.84
C THR A 1034 -5.46 -19.71 -6.04
N LEU A 1035 -6.63 -19.92 -6.62
CA LEU A 1035 -6.80 -20.76 -7.82
C LEU A 1035 -6.05 -20.22 -9.03
N GLU A 1036 -5.79 -18.91 -9.07
CA GLU A 1036 -5.02 -18.27 -10.14
C GLU A 1036 -3.53 -18.62 -10.12
N PHE A 1037 -3.01 -19.27 -9.07
CA PHE A 1037 -1.59 -19.61 -8.94
C PHE A 1037 -1.33 -21.12 -8.91
N GLN A 1038 -2.14 -21.91 -9.61
CA GLN A 1038 -2.01 -23.37 -9.64
C GLN A 1038 -0.80 -23.86 -10.42
N VAL A 1039 -0.48 -23.21 -11.54
CA VAL A 1039 0.58 -23.63 -12.45
C VAL A 1039 1.48 -22.47 -12.87
N VAL A 1040 2.68 -22.80 -13.28
CA VAL A 1040 3.56 -21.87 -14.00
C VAL A 1040 3.19 -21.91 -15.48
N ARG A 1041 3.07 -20.73 -16.11
CA ARG A 1041 2.68 -20.59 -17.51
C ARG A 1041 3.59 -21.38 -18.47
N THR A 1042 2.99 -22.04 -19.45
CA THR A 1042 3.67 -22.74 -20.56
C THR A 1042 3.60 -21.99 -21.88
N SER A 1043 2.92 -20.85 -21.90
CA SER A 1043 2.69 -19.96 -23.04
C SER A 1043 2.52 -18.53 -22.50
N LEU A 1044 2.83 -17.53 -23.32
CA LEU A 1044 2.60 -16.12 -22.97
C LEU A 1044 1.19 -15.65 -23.33
N LEU A 1045 0.46 -16.43 -24.14
CA LEU A 1045 -0.84 -16.03 -24.70
C LEU A 1045 -1.89 -15.76 -23.64
N GLN A 1046 -2.01 -16.60 -22.60
CA GLN A 1046 -3.02 -16.40 -21.57
C GLN A 1046 -2.83 -15.07 -20.82
N GLY A 1047 -1.58 -14.66 -20.58
CA GLY A 1047 -1.27 -13.39 -19.92
C GLY A 1047 -1.64 -12.20 -20.80
N LEU A 1048 -1.31 -12.27 -22.09
CA LEU A 1048 -1.68 -11.25 -23.07
C LEU A 1048 -3.20 -11.15 -23.28
N LEU A 1049 -3.92 -12.28 -23.30
CA LEU A 1049 -5.38 -12.28 -23.42
C LEU A 1049 -6.06 -11.71 -22.18
N LYS A 1050 -5.59 -12.04 -20.98
CA LYS A 1050 -6.06 -11.38 -19.74
C LYS A 1050 -5.80 -9.87 -19.78
N THR A 1051 -4.63 -9.46 -20.27
CA THR A 1051 -4.31 -8.03 -20.43
C THR A 1051 -5.31 -7.33 -21.34
N ILE A 1052 -5.69 -7.95 -22.46
CA ILE A 1052 -6.72 -7.41 -23.37
C ILE A 1052 -8.09 -7.36 -22.69
N ARG A 1053 -8.47 -8.41 -21.94
CA ARG A 1053 -9.73 -8.45 -21.19
C ARG A 1053 -9.86 -7.27 -20.24
N GLU A 1054 -8.84 -7.01 -19.44
CA GLU A 1054 -8.83 -5.89 -18.48
C GLU A 1054 -8.84 -4.53 -19.20
N ASN A 1055 -8.27 -4.45 -20.40
CA ASN A 1055 -8.18 -3.23 -21.20
C ASN A 1055 -9.27 -3.11 -22.28
N ARG A 1056 -10.40 -3.81 -22.15
CA ARG A 1056 -11.50 -3.76 -23.15
C ARG A 1056 -12.11 -2.37 -23.36
N SER A 1057 -11.93 -1.45 -22.41
CA SER A 1057 -12.36 -0.05 -22.50
C SER A 1057 -11.43 0.82 -23.36
N HIS A 1058 -10.20 0.36 -23.61
CA HIS A 1058 -9.25 1.10 -24.43
C HIS A 1058 -9.69 1.19 -25.90
N PRO A 1059 -9.29 2.26 -26.62
CA PRO A 1059 -9.58 2.40 -28.03
C PRO A 1059 -8.89 1.31 -28.84
N LEU A 1060 -9.64 0.67 -29.74
CA LEU A 1060 -9.10 -0.26 -30.72
C LEU A 1060 -8.28 0.49 -31.78
N PRO A 1061 -7.24 -0.14 -32.36
CA PRO A 1061 -6.75 -1.51 -32.10
C PRO A 1061 -5.88 -1.60 -30.85
N ILE A 1062 -6.02 -2.70 -30.09
CA ILE A 1062 -5.12 -3.05 -28.98
C ILE A 1062 -3.99 -3.94 -29.54
N ARG A 1063 -2.74 -3.54 -29.28
CA ARG A 1063 -1.53 -4.19 -29.79
C ARG A 1063 -0.58 -4.46 -28.63
N VAL A 1064 -0.63 -5.66 -28.08
CA VAL A 1064 0.17 -6.01 -26.90
C VAL A 1064 1.15 -7.12 -27.23
N PHE A 1065 2.33 -7.07 -26.61
CA PHE A 1065 3.34 -8.11 -26.74
C PHE A 1065 4.05 -8.38 -25.42
N GLU A 1066 4.71 -9.51 -25.32
CA GLU A 1066 5.58 -9.86 -24.19
C GLU A 1066 6.79 -10.66 -24.71
N SER A 1067 7.98 -10.39 -24.16
CA SER A 1067 9.14 -11.29 -24.30
C SER A 1067 9.62 -11.73 -22.93
N ALA A 1068 9.37 -12.99 -22.58
CA ALA A 1068 9.61 -13.50 -21.24
C ALA A 1068 9.72 -15.03 -21.19
N ASP A 1069 10.05 -15.55 -20.00
CA ASP A 1069 10.18 -16.99 -19.78
C ASP A 1069 8.80 -17.66 -19.67
N VAL A 1070 8.71 -18.86 -20.27
CA VAL A 1070 7.75 -19.90 -19.94
C VAL A 1070 8.48 -21.10 -19.35
N VAL A 1071 7.78 -21.93 -18.59
CA VAL A 1071 8.41 -23.05 -17.88
C VAL A 1071 7.83 -24.38 -18.34
N PHE A 1072 8.71 -25.32 -18.63
CA PHE A 1072 8.37 -26.70 -18.97
C PHE A 1072 9.01 -27.67 -17.99
N LYS A 1073 8.34 -28.78 -17.68
CA LYS A 1073 9.00 -29.92 -17.04
C LYS A 1073 10.03 -30.53 -17.99
N ASP A 1074 11.19 -30.86 -17.44
CA ASP A 1074 12.26 -31.54 -18.15
C ASP A 1074 12.99 -32.50 -17.20
N PRO A 1075 12.60 -33.79 -17.17
CA PRO A 1075 13.20 -34.78 -16.29
C PRO A 1075 14.70 -35.04 -16.52
N SER A 1076 15.28 -34.55 -17.61
CA SER A 1076 16.71 -34.71 -17.90
C SER A 1076 17.61 -33.74 -17.10
N LEU A 1077 17.03 -32.66 -16.55
CA LEU A 1077 17.73 -31.66 -15.75
C LEU A 1077 17.58 -31.92 -14.25
N GLU A 1078 18.54 -31.45 -13.45
CA GLU A 1078 18.55 -31.60 -11.98
C GLU A 1078 17.24 -31.11 -11.33
N ARG A 1079 16.75 -29.95 -11.75
CA ARG A 1079 15.51 -29.34 -11.22
C ARG A 1079 14.24 -29.94 -11.80
N GLN A 1080 14.36 -30.87 -12.75
CA GLN A 1080 13.24 -31.47 -13.50
C GLN A 1080 12.34 -30.45 -14.23
N ALA A 1081 12.83 -29.22 -14.44
CA ALA A 1081 12.14 -28.13 -15.10
C ALA A 1081 13.15 -27.22 -15.81
N ARG A 1082 12.72 -26.56 -16.88
CA ARG A 1082 13.52 -25.61 -17.66
C ARG A 1082 12.71 -24.37 -18.03
N ASN A 1083 13.40 -23.24 -18.06
CA ASN A 1083 12.87 -21.99 -18.61
C ASN A 1083 13.20 -21.90 -20.09
N VAL A 1084 12.30 -21.30 -20.87
CA VAL A 1084 12.49 -21.03 -22.29
C VAL A 1084 12.02 -19.62 -22.57
N ARG A 1085 12.86 -18.80 -23.20
CA ARG A 1085 12.48 -17.44 -23.60
C ARG A 1085 11.55 -17.49 -24.80
N HIS A 1086 10.32 -17.00 -24.63
CA HIS A 1086 9.35 -16.82 -25.70
C HIS A 1086 9.19 -15.33 -26.03
N ALA A 1087 8.73 -15.05 -27.24
CA ALA A 1087 8.19 -13.76 -27.64
C ALA A 1087 6.78 -13.99 -28.21
N ALA A 1088 5.80 -13.26 -27.68
CA ALA A 1088 4.41 -13.38 -28.10
C ALA A 1088 3.75 -12.01 -28.28
N ALA A 1089 2.81 -11.94 -29.21
CA ALA A 1089 2.09 -10.72 -29.52
C ALA A 1089 0.62 -11.04 -29.84
N VAL A 1090 -0.30 -10.18 -29.41
CA VAL A 1090 -1.74 -10.29 -29.71
C VAL A 1090 -2.28 -8.97 -30.23
N TRP A 1091 -2.85 -9.03 -31.43
CA TRP A 1091 -3.59 -7.95 -32.08
C TRP A 1091 -5.08 -8.14 -31.84
N CYS A 1092 -5.78 -7.14 -31.31
CA CYS A 1092 -7.23 -7.15 -31.11
C CYS A 1092 -7.86 -5.91 -31.78
N ASN A 1093 -8.81 -6.14 -32.70
CA ASN A 1093 -9.52 -5.07 -33.40
C ASN A 1093 -10.88 -5.58 -33.93
N LYS A 1094 -11.66 -4.70 -34.57
CA LYS A 1094 -12.91 -5.06 -35.29
C LYS A 1094 -12.68 -6.11 -36.39
N THR A 1095 -11.47 -6.19 -36.92
CA THR A 1095 -11.01 -7.22 -37.86
C THR A 1095 -9.85 -8.00 -37.25
N ALA A 1096 -9.77 -9.30 -37.56
CA ALA A 1096 -8.78 -10.18 -36.95
C ALA A 1096 -7.32 -9.78 -37.22
N GLY A 1097 -7.02 -9.21 -38.40
CA GLY A 1097 -5.68 -8.68 -38.73
C GLY A 1097 -4.57 -9.73 -38.76
N PHE A 1098 -4.80 -10.89 -39.39
CA PHE A 1098 -3.80 -11.96 -39.51
C PHE A 1098 -2.50 -11.46 -40.18
N GLU A 1099 -2.67 -10.63 -41.21
CA GLU A 1099 -1.60 -9.98 -41.97
C GLU A 1099 -0.72 -9.07 -41.10
N VAL A 1100 -1.26 -8.48 -40.02
CA VAL A 1100 -0.51 -7.59 -39.12
C VAL A 1100 0.46 -8.38 -38.27
N VAL A 1101 -0.01 -9.48 -37.69
CA VAL A 1101 0.80 -10.36 -36.85
C VAL A 1101 1.83 -11.13 -37.68
N HIS A 1102 1.46 -11.54 -38.89
CA HIS A 1102 2.40 -12.09 -39.87
C HIS A 1102 3.46 -11.05 -40.28
N GLY A 1103 3.08 -9.78 -40.49
CA GLY A 1103 4.02 -8.69 -40.75
C GLY A 1103 4.99 -8.44 -39.60
N LEU A 1104 4.52 -8.53 -38.35
CA LEU A 1104 5.38 -8.42 -37.16
C LEU A 1104 6.43 -9.55 -37.09
N LEU A 1105 6.01 -10.79 -37.42
CA LEU A 1105 6.93 -11.92 -37.55
C LEU A 1105 7.97 -11.68 -38.66
N ASP A 1106 7.54 -11.25 -39.84
CA ASP A 1106 8.44 -10.98 -40.97
C ASP A 1106 9.44 -9.87 -40.62
N ARG A 1107 8.99 -8.84 -39.90
CA ARG A 1107 9.84 -7.73 -39.45
C ARG A 1107 10.91 -8.19 -38.47
N ILE A 1108 10.57 -8.98 -37.45
CA ILE A 1108 11.59 -9.47 -36.51
C ILE A 1108 12.56 -10.46 -37.16
N MET A 1109 12.09 -11.33 -38.05
CA MET A 1109 12.97 -12.25 -38.78
C MET A 1109 13.95 -11.49 -39.68
N LEU A 1110 13.50 -10.40 -40.32
CA LEU A 1110 14.36 -9.51 -41.09
C LEU A 1110 15.45 -8.87 -40.20
N MET A 1111 15.07 -8.37 -39.02
CA MET A 1111 16.01 -7.77 -38.05
C MET A 1111 17.01 -8.79 -37.49
N LEU A 1112 16.62 -10.05 -37.40
CA LEU A 1112 17.51 -11.16 -37.02
C LEU A 1112 18.34 -11.70 -38.20
N GLU A 1113 18.25 -11.09 -39.39
CA GLU A 1113 18.94 -11.49 -40.62
C GLU A 1113 18.54 -12.90 -41.11
N ILE A 1114 17.30 -13.31 -40.87
CA ILE A 1114 16.79 -14.64 -41.22
C ILE A 1114 15.92 -14.52 -42.48
N PRO A 1115 16.37 -15.06 -43.63
CA PRO A 1115 15.63 -14.92 -44.88
C PRO A 1115 14.37 -15.78 -44.88
N ARG A 1116 13.31 -15.27 -45.52
CA ARG A 1116 12.10 -16.04 -45.80
C ARG A 1116 12.37 -17.04 -46.93
N ILE A 1117 12.09 -18.31 -46.68
CA ILE A 1117 12.24 -19.39 -47.65
C ILE A 1117 10.89 -20.03 -47.96
N ARG A 1118 10.81 -20.81 -49.03
CA ARG A 1118 9.64 -21.67 -49.29
C ARG A 1118 9.86 -23.03 -48.67
N SER A 1119 8.79 -23.71 -48.28
CA SER A 1119 8.88 -25.07 -47.70
C SER A 1119 9.49 -26.09 -48.68
N ASP A 1120 9.33 -25.86 -49.98
CA ASP A 1120 9.88 -26.67 -51.08
C ASP A 1120 11.28 -26.23 -51.54
N ASP A 1121 11.83 -25.15 -50.96
CA ASP A 1121 13.17 -24.67 -51.27
C ASP A 1121 14.23 -25.41 -50.45
N PHE A 1122 14.54 -26.63 -50.89
CA PHE A 1122 15.58 -27.46 -50.28
C PHE A 1122 17.01 -26.96 -50.57
N LYS A 1123 17.18 -25.95 -51.43
CA LYS A 1123 18.50 -25.38 -51.76
C LYS A 1123 18.93 -24.30 -50.77
N ALA A 1124 17.97 -23.62 -50.13
CA ALA A 1124 18.27 -22.61 -49.13
C ALA A 1124 18.94 -23.21 -47.88
N GLU A 1125 20.09 -22.66 -47.49
CA GLU A 1125 20.91 -23.17 -46.38
C GLU A 1125 20.34 -22.83 -44.99
N THR A 1126 19.69 -21.67 -44.86
CA THR A 1126 19.02 -21.22 -43.64
C THR A 1126 17.85 -20.31 -44.01
N GLY A 1127 16.90 -20.15 -43.09
CA GLY A 1127 15.74 -19.30 -43.27
C GLY A 1127 14.54 -19.80 -42.47
N TYR A 1128 13.44 -19.05 -42.53
CA TYR A 1128 12.17 -19.44 -41.93
C TYR A 1128 11.07 -19.56 -42.98
N TYR A 1129 10.09 -20.42 -42.71
CA TYR A 1129 8.86 -20.52 -43.48
C TYR A 1129 7.68 -20.84 -42.57
N ILE A 1130 6.48 -20.57 -43.07
CA ILE A 1130 5.24 -20.90 -42.38
C ILE A 1130 4.49 -21.99 -43.14
N LYS A 1131 3.85 -22.90 -42.42
CA LYS A 1131 3.02 -23.97 -43.00
C LYS A 1131 1.68 -24.01 -42.27
N GLU A 1132 0.60 -24.18 -43.01
CA GLU A 1132 -0.74 -24.31 -42.45
C GLU A 1132 -0.77 -25.41 -41.38
N ARG A 1133 -1.45 -25.11 -40.27
CA ARG A 1133 -1.62 -25.97 -39.10
C ARG A 1133 -3.10 -26.02 -38.74
N ASP A 1134 -3.56 -27.20 -38.34
CA ASP A 1134 -4.84 -27.35 -37.66
C ASP A 1134 -4.59 -27.40 -36.15
N ASP A 1135 -5.00 -26.34 -35.44
CA ASP A 1135 -4.76 -26.19 -34.00
C ASP A 1135 -6.03 -25.63 -33.32
N PRO A 1136 -6.60 -26.33 -32.32
CA PRO A 1136 -7.84 -25.93 -31.65
C PRO A 1136 -7.80 -24.56 -30.94
N THR A 1137 -6.62 -24.03 -30.63
CA THR A 1137 -6.47 -22.67 -30.10
C THR A 1137 -6.86 -21.60 -31.13
N PHE A 1138 -6.75 -21.93 -32.42
CA PHE A 1138 -6.92 -21.00 -33.52
C PHE A 1138 -8.13 -21.36 -34.41
N PHE A 1139 -8.58 -20.41 -35.23
CA PHE A 1139 -9.66 -20.62 -36.17
C PHE A 1139 -9.22 -21.53 -37.33
N PRO A 1140 -10.01 -22.56 -37.71
CA PRO A 1140 -9.63 -23.51 -38.75
C PRO A 1140 -9.26 -22.84 -40.09
N GLY A 1141 -8.16 -23.28 -40.70
CA GLY A 1141 -7.63 -22.71 -41.95
C GLY A 1141 -7.00 -21.31 -41.81
N ARG A 1142 -6.86 -20.80 -40.58
CA ARG A 1142 -6.27 -19.48 -40.28
C ARG A 1142 -5.17 -19.55 -39.21
N ALA A 1143 -4.44 -20.67 -39.20
CA ALA A 1143 -3.30 -20.91 -38.33
C ALA A 1143 -2.11 -21.48 -39.11
N ALA A 1144 -0.90 -21.14 -38.69
CA ALA A 1144 0.32 -21.63 -39.28
C ALA A 1144 1.38 -21.93 -38.20
N THR A 1145 2.15 -23.00 -38.42
CA THR A 1145 3.37 -23.30 -37.69
C THR A 1145 4.54 -22.55 -38.31
N ILE A 1146 5.42 -22.00 -37.47
CA ILE A 1146 6.65 -21.33 -37.86
C ILE A 1146 7.79 -22.35 -37.78
N TYR A 1147 8.42 -22.60 -38.92
CA TYR A 1147 9.59 -23.47 -39.03
C TYR A 1147 10.84 -22.65 -39.27
N TYR A 1148 11.93 -23.03 -38.60
CA TYR A 1148 13.24 -22.43 -38.76
C TYR A 1148 14.27 -23.48 -39.18
N ARG A 1149 14.95 -23.21 -40.29
CA ARG A 1149 16.08 -24.01 -40.78
C ARG A 1149 17.37 -23.47 -40.20
N LEU A 1150 17.87 -24.18 -39.18
CA LEU A 1150 19.16 -23.88 -38.55
C LEU A 1150 20.31 -23.87 -39.57
N PRO A 1151 21.21 -22.88 -39.53
CA PRO A 1151 22.39 -22.82 -40.39
C PRO A 1151 23.29 -24.05 -40.20
N LYS A 1152 24.08 -24.40 -41.23
CA LYS A 1152 25.00 -25.55 -41.18
C LYS A 1152 26.06 -25.32 -40.10
N GLY A 1153 25.99 -26.07 -39.00
CA GLY A 1153 27.05 -26.11 -37.99
C GLY A 1153 28.33 -26.80 -38.50
N SER A 1154 29.48 -26.43 -37.96
CA SER A 1154 30.84 -26.91 -38.28
C SER A 1154 31.15 -28.35 -37.82
N ASN A 1155 30.17 -29.11 -37.32
CA ASN A 1155 30.36 -30.50 -36.88
C ASN A 1155 30.00 -31.50 -38.00
N GLY A 1156 31.02 -32.15 -38.56
CA GLY A 1156 30.90 -33.06 -39.71
C GLY A 1156 29.95 -34.25 -39.52
N LEU A 1157 29.66 -34.66 -38.28
CA LEU A 1157 28.73 -35.76 -37.97
C LEU A 1157 27.25 -35.36 -38.13
N THR A 1158 26.93 -34.10 -37.82
CA THR A 1158 25.60 -33.50 -37.96
C THR A 1158 25.28 -33.25 -39.42
N VAL A 1159 26.29 -32.82 -40.19
CA VAL A 1159 26.21 -32.66 -41.65
C VAL A 1159 25.89 -34.00 -42.32
N LEU A 1160 26.62 -35.08 -42.00
CA LEU A 1160 26.40 -36.42 -42.56
C LEU A 1160 24.97 -36.96 -42.32
N LYS A 1161 24.44 -36.86 -41.09
CA LYS A 1161 23.05 -37.24 -40.77
C LYS A 1161 22.02 -36.42 -41.57
N ARG A 1162 22.26 -35.11 -41.74
CA ARG A 1162 21.36 -34.21 -42.47
C ARG A 1162 21.39 -34.47 -43.98
N THR A 1163 22.55 -34.75 -44.58
CA THR A 1163 22.66 -35.12 -46.01
C THR A 1163 21.92 -36.42 -46.34
N LEU A 1164 22.01 -37.43 -45.46
CA LEU A 1164 21.35 -38.72 -45.63
C LEU A 1164 19.81 -38.60 -45.50
N LYS A 1165 19.31 -37.67 -44.68
CA LYS A 1165 17.89 -37.38 -44.50
C LYS A 1165 17.30 -36.40 -45.53
N ALA A 1166 18.10 -35.45 -46.01
CA ALA A 1166 17.72 -34.59 -47.14
C ALA A 1166 17.49 -35.42 -48.41
N ALA A 1167 18.26 -36.50 -48.60
CA ALA A 1167 18.00 -37.51 -49.63
C ALA A 1167 16.69 -38.32 -49.43
N LEU A 1168 16.08 -38.24 -48.24
CA LEU A 1168 14.81 -38.87 -47.86
C LEU A 1168 13.64 -37.87 -47.77
N ASN A 1169 13.79 -36.63 -48.31
CA ASN A 1169 12.78 -35.56 -48.27
C ASN A 1169 12.28 -35.19 -46.85
N ASN A 1170 13.14 -35.28 -45.84
CA ASN A 1170 12.79 -34.90 -44.47
C ASN A 1170 13.87 -33.97 -43.87
N PRO A 1171 13.85 -32.66 -44.17
CA PRO A 1171 14.77 -31.72 -43.55
C PRO A 1171 14.45 -31.62 -42.05
N ASP A 1172 15.45 -31.80 -41.18
CA ASP A 1172 15.36 -31.51 -39.73
C ASP A 1172 15.23 -29.98 -39.52
N ASP A 1173 14.09 -29.41 -39.93
CA ASP A 1173 13.68 -28.02 -39.72
C ASP A 1173 12.95 -27.94 -38.36
N LEU A 1174 13.30 -26.93 -37.55
CA LEU A 1174 12.82 -26.82 -36.17
C LEU A 1174 11.48 -26.08 -36.13
N GLU A 1175 10.48 -26.66 -35.49
CA GLU A 1175 9.26 -25.92 -35.11
C GLU A 1175 9.61 -24.98 -33.96
N ILE A 1176 9.43 -23.67 -34.19
CA ILE A 1176 9.81 -22.65 -33.21
C ILE A 1176 8.61 -21.90 -32.63
N GLY A 1177 7.43 -22.00 -33.25
CA GLY A 1177 6.27 -21.26 -32.79
C GLY A 1177 5.06 -21.40 -33.70
N VAL A 1178 4.03 -20.61 -33.39
CA VAL A 1178 2.73 -20.61 -34.08
C VAL A 1178 2.23 -19.18 -34.25
N LEU A 1179 1.47 -18.95 -35.32
CA LEU A 1179 0.68 -17.73 -35.50
C LEU A 1179 -0.70 -18.06 -36.07
N GLY A 1180 -1.70 -17.27 -35.74
CA GLY A 1180 -3.06 -17.51 -36.21
C GLY A 1180 -4.12 -16.55 -35.69
N ILE A 1181 -5.31 -16.63 -36.28
CA ILE A 1181 -6.51 -15.99 -35.73
C ILE A 1181 -7.01 -16.86 -34.57
N LEU A 1182 -7.21 -16.29 -33.38
CA LEU A 1182 -7.68 -17.03 -32.21
C LEU A 1182 -9.11 -17.55 -32.42
N HIS A 1183 -9.38 -18.76 -31.93
CA HIS A 1183 -10.70 -19.38 -32.06
C HIS A 1183 -11.75 -18.60 -31.23
N PRO A 1184 -12.98 -18.36 -31.74
CA PRO A 1184 -14.02 -17.64 -31.00
C PRO A 1184 -14.31 -18.20 -29.60
N ALA A 1185 -14.30 -19.53 -29.44
CA ALA A 1185 -14.46 -20.17 -28.13
C ALA A 1185 -13.33 -19.84 -27.13
N VAL A 1186 -12.09 -19.58 -27.59
CA VAL A 1186 -11.00 -19.10 -26.72
C VAL A 1186 -11.32 -17.68 -26.28
N LEU A 1187 -11.68 -16.81 -27.23
CA LEU A 1187 -12.01 -15.42 -26.95
C LEU A 1187 -13.20 -15.30 -25.99
N GLU A 1188 -14.22 -16.13 -26.14
CA GLU A 1188 -15.38 -16.20 -25.23
C GLU A 1188 -14.97 -16.56 -23.80
N LYS A 1189 -14.10 -17.56 -23.62
CA LYS A 1189 -13.59 -17.94 -22.29
C LYS A 1189 -12.73 -16.86 -21.63
N PHE A 1190 -12.03 -16.06 -22.43
CA PHE A 1190 -11.30 -14.88 -21.96
C PHE A 1190 -12.14 -13.59 -21.96
N GLU A 1191 -13.45 -13.67 -22.22
CA GLU A 1191 -14.39 -12.54 -22.25
C GLU A 1191 -14.01 -11.41 -23.24
N ILE A 1192 -13.41 -11.77 -24.37
CA ILE A 1192 -13.01 -10.83 -25.43
C ILE A 1192 -14.05 -10.87 -26.56
N SER A 1193 -14.69 -9.73 -26.83
CA SER A 1193 -15.76 -9.61 -27.82
C SER A 1193 -15.28 -9.36 -29.25
N TYR A 1194 -14.02 -8.97 -29.43
CA TYR A 1194 -13.43 -8.63 -30.72
C TYR A 1194 -12.50 -9.75 -31.21
N PRO A 1195 -12.39 -9.97 -32.53
CA PRO A 1195 -11.47 -10.96 -33.07
C PRO A 1195 -10.01 -10.58 -32.78
N CYS A 1196 -9.20 -11.58 -32.46
CA CYS A 1196 -7.77 -11.41 -32.18
C CYS A 1196 -6.91 -12.30 -33.07
N SER A 1197 -5.75 -11.80 -33.49
CA SER A 1197 -4.67 -12.61 -34.05
C SER A 1197 -3.50 -12.65 -33.08
N ALA A 1198 -2.86 -13.81 -32.97
CA ALA A 1198 -1.75 -14.03 -32.04
C ALA A 1198 -0.56 -14.67 -32.74
N LEU A 1199 0.63 -14.37 -32.22
CA LEU A 1199 1.93 -14.94 -32.57
C LEU A 1199 2.64 -15.33 -31.28
N GLU A 1200 3.27 -16.49 -31.25
CA GLU A 1200 4.18 -16.89 -30.18
C GLU A 1200 5.28 -17.79 -30.74
N PHE A 1201 6.55 -17.49 -30.42
CA PHE A 1201 7.69 -18.34 -30.78
C PHE A 1201 8.82 -18.26 -29.76
N THR A 1202 9.66 -19.30 -29.73
CA THR A 1202 10.85 -19.34 -28.86
C THR A 1202 12.01 -18.56 -29.47
N LEU A 1203 12.73 -17.82 -28.62
CA LEU A 1203 13.95 -17.08 -28.98
C LEU A 1203 15.23 -17.92 -28.85
N GLU A 1204 15.17 -19.05 -28.15
CA GLU A 1204 16.37 -19.88 -27.88
C GLU A 1204 17.13 -20.28 -29.16
N PRO A 1205 16.49 -20.66 -30.28
CA PRO A 1205 17.20 -21.06 -31.50
C PRO A 1205 17.99 -19.93 -32.18
N PHE A 1206 17.70 -18.67 -31.85
CA PHE A 1206 18.39 -17.49 -32.42
C PHE A 1206 19.53 -16.98 -31.55
N LYS A 1207 19.73 -17.59 -30.38
CA LYS A 1207 20.83 -17.28 -29.48
C LYS A 1207 22.16 -17.56 -30.19
N LYS A 1208 22.95 -16.51 -30.44
CA LYS A 1208 24.33 -16.65 -30.93
C LYS A 1208 25.23 -17.15 -29.79
N GLU A 1209 26.15 -18.07 -30.10
CA GLU A 1209 27.23 -18.41 -29.17
C GLU A 1209 28.11 -17.16 -29.02
N LEU A 1210 28.19 -16.61 -27.80
CA LEU A 1210 29.15 -15.55 -27.49
C LEU A 1210 30.55 -16.16 -27.58
N GLN A 1211 31.49 -15.44 -28.20
CA GLN A 1211 32.90 -15.85 -28.18
C GLN A 1211 33.30 -16.08 -26.72
N THR A 1212 33.84 -17.27 -26.42
CA THR A 1212 34.54 -17.56 -25.17
C THR A 1212 35.82 -16.76 -25.16
N VAL A 1213 35.73 -15.45 -24.90
CA VAL A 1213 36.91 -14.58 -24.86
C VAL A 1213 37.77 -14.93 -23.64
N TRP A 1214 37.21 -15.57 -22.62
CA TRP A 1214 37.95 -16.00 -21.43
C TRP A 1214 37.31 -17.25 -20.80
N THR A 1215 37.82 -18.43 -21.16
CA THR A 1215 37.77 -19.63 -20.29
C THR A 1215 39.18 -20.12 -20.10
#